data_AF-A0A8J6GM61-F1
#
_entry.id   AF-A0A8J6GM61-F1
#
_cell.length_a   1.000
_cell.length_b   1.000
_cell.length_c   1.000
_cell.angle_alpha   90.00
_cell.angle_beta   90.00
_cell.angle_gamma   90.00
#
_symmetry.space_group_name_H-M   'P 1'
#
loop_
_entity.id
_entity.type
_entity.pdbx_description
1 polymer ?
#
loop_
_entity_poly.entity_id
_entity_poly.type
_entity_poly.pdbx_seq_one_letter_code
_entity_poly.pdbx_strand_id
1 'polypeptide(L)'
;MSDKMSSFLYIGDIVSLYAEGSVNGFISTLGLVDDRCVVHPEAGDLANPPKKFRDCLFKVCPMNRYSAQKQYWKAKQAKQGNHTEAALLKKLQHAAELEQKQNESENRKLLGEIVKYSNVIQLLHIKSNKYLTVNKRLPALLEKNAMRVSLDAAGNEGSWFYIHPFWKLRSEGDNIVVGDKVVLMPVNAGQPLHASNVELLDNPGCKEASPGREGVNAVNCNTSWKITLFMKFSSYREDVLKGGDVVRLFHAEQEKFLTCDDYEKKQHIFLRTTLRQSATSATSSKALWEIEVVHHDPCRGGAGQWNSLFRFKHLATGNYLAAERDGELPTSKKKRQAGEKIMYTLVSVPHGNDIASLFELDATTLQRADCLVPRNSYVRLRHLCTNTWVTSTSIPIDTEEERPVMLKIGTCQTKEDKEAFAIVCVPLSEVRDLDFANDANKVLATTVKKLENGSITQNERRFVTKLLEDLIFFVADVTNNGQDVLDVVITKPNRERQKLMREQNILAQEYIAKNFCVMQSQIGYDILAEDTITALLHNNRKLLEKHITAKEIETFVSLLRRNREPRFLDYLSDLCVSNSTAIPITQELICKFMLSPGNADILIQTKLVSMQVENPMESSILPDDIEDEEVWLYWIDSNKEPHGKAIRHLAQEAKEGTKADLEVLTYYRYQLNLFARMCLDRQYLAINQISTQLSVDLILRCVSDESLPFDLRASFCRLMLHMHVDRDPQESVVPVRYARLWTEIPTKITIHEYDSTTDSSRNDMKRKFALTMEFVEEYLKEVVNQPFPFGDKEKNKLTFEVVHLARNLIYFGFYSFSELLRLTRTLLAILDIVQAPVSSYFERLSKFQDGSNNVMRTIHGVGEMMTQMVLSRGSIFPVSVPDAQPSIHLSKQASPGEQEDVTVMDTKLKVIEILQFILSVRLDYRISYMLSIYKKEFGEDNDNGDASANNSPDTLLPSAIVPDIDEIAAQAETMFAGRYCNESLSYM
;
A
#
# COMPACT_ATOMS: atom_id res chain seq x y z
N MET A 1 4.03 -22.67 52.25
CA MET A 1 2.68 -22.55 52.85
C MET A 1 2.63 -21.26 53.65
N SER A 2 2.05 -20.17 53.10
CA SER A 2 1.78 -18.92 53.86
C SER A 2 0.68 -18.04 53.24
N ASP A 3 -0.19 -18.58 52.37
CA ASP A 3 -1.23 -17.81 51.68
C ASP A 3 -2.62 -18.46 51.87
N LYS A 4 -2.88 -19.00 53.07
CA LYS A 4 -4.19 -19.52 53.50
C LYS A 4 -5.07 -18.40 54.10
N MET A 5 -4.95 -17.18 53.61
CA MET A 5 -5.93 -16.12 53.85
C MET A 5 -6.70 -15.86 52.57
N SER A 6 -8.00 -16.14 52.64
CA SER A 6 -9.01 -15.74 51.66
C SER A 6 -8.77 -14.31 51.17
N SER A 7 -8.30 -14.16 49.93
CA SER A 7 -8.01 -12.86 49.36
C SER A 7 -9.30 -12.12 49.02
N PHE A 8 -9.36 -10.83 49.33
CA PHE A 8 -10.42 -9.94 48.85
C PHE A 8 -10.32 -9.75 47.34
N LEU A 9 -11.44 -9.36 46.72
CA LEU A 9 -11.51 -8.96 45.32
C LEU A 9 -11.12 -7.49 45.17
N TYR A 10 -10.22 -7.18 44.24
CA TYR A 10 -9.75 -5.82 43.97
C TYR A 10 -10.13 -5.34 42.57
N ILE A 11 -10.29 -4.02 42.41
CA ILE A 11 -10.40 -3.37 41.10
C ILE A 11 -9.08 -3.59 40.34
N GLY A 12 -9.19 -4.12 39.12
CA GLY A 12 -8.07 -4.49 38.28
C GLY A 12 -7.70 -5.98 38.31
N ASP A 13 -8.31 -6.77 39.20
CA ASP A 13 -8.16 -8.23 39.19
C ASP A 13 -8.77 -8.85 37.93
N ILE A 14 -8.18 -9.97 37.50
CA ILE A 14 -8.71 -10.80 36.42
C ILE A 14 -9.38 -12.01 37.06
N VAL A 15 -10.65 -12.21 36.74
CA VAL A 15 -11.52 -13.23 37.31
C VAL A 15 -12.23 -14.02 36.23
N SER A 16 -12.65 -15.22 36.57
CA SER A 16 -13.59 -16.03 35.80
C SER A 16 -14.89 -16.20 36.57
N LEU A 17 -16.01 -16.14 35.86
CA LEU A 17 -17.35 -16.27 36.42
C LEU A 17 -17.90 -17.66 36.09
N TYR A 18 -18.19 -18.43 37.14
CA TYR A 18 -18.78 -19.76 37.03
C TYR A 18 -20.24 -19.71 37.49
N ALA A 19 -21.17 -20.08 36.62
CA ALA A 19 -22.58 -20.23 36.96
C ALA A 19 -22.76 -21.48 37.82
N GLU A 20 -23.55 -21.36 38.89
CA GLU A 20 -24.05 -22.50 39.67
C GLU A 20 -25.57 -22.34 39.85
N GLY A 21 -26.34 -23.38 39.50
CA GLY A 21 -27.80 -23.40 39.62
C GLY A 21 -28.48 -24.30 38.59
N SER A 22 -29.34 -23.71 37.76
CA SER A 22 -30.01 -24.39 36.64
C SER A 22 -29.02 -24.94 35.61
N VAL A 23 -27.93 -24.21 35.41
CA VAL A 23 -26.88 -24.46 34.44
C VAL A 23 -25.56 -24.21 35.16
N ASN A 24 -24.62 -25.15 35.04
CA ASN A 24 -23.31 -25.02 35.64
C ASN A 24 -22.26 -24.86 34.56
N GLY A 25 -21.45 -23.81 34.58
CA GLY A 25 -20.45 -23.59 33.54
C GLY A 25 -19.83 -22.19 33.57
N PHE A 26 -18.73 -22.00 32.85
CA PHE A 26 -18.09 -20.69 32.72
C PHE A 26 -18.79 -19.82 31.67
N ILE A 27 -18.85 -18.50 31.92
CA ILE A 27 -19.19 -17.54 30.87
C ILE A 27 -18.07 -17.54 29.83
N SER A 28 -18.43 -17.70 28.56
CA SER A 28 -17.54 -17.65 27.41
C SER A 28 -18.17 -16.84 26.27
N THR A 29 -17.40 -16.64 25.21
CA THR A 29 -17.78 -15.87 24.03
C THR A 29 -17.64 -16.75 22.79
N LEU A 30 -18.54 -16.61 21.81
CA LEU A 30 -18.53 -17.43 20.58
C LEU A 30 -17.44 -17.01 19.57
N GLY A 31 -16.68 -15.96 19.88
CA GLY A 31 -15.60 -15.41 19.07
C GLY A 31 -15.49 -13.89 19.24
N LEU A 32 -14.62 -13.25 18.47
CA LEU A 32 -14.52 -11.77 18.47
C LEU A 32 -15.59 -11.09 17.60
N VAL A 33 -16.07 -11.80 16.58
CA VAL A 33 -17.07 -11.31 15.61
C VAL A 33 -18.50 -11.39 16.16
N ASP A 34 -18.78 -12.40 16.97
CA ASP A 34 -20.09 -12.58 17.58
C ASP A 34 -20.14 -11.91 18.96
N ASP A 35 -21.07 -10.97 19.13
CA ASP A 35 -21.22 -10.22 20.39
C ASP A 35 -22.01 -11.00 21.46
N ARG A 36 -22.43 -12.25 21.19
CA ARG A 36 -23.17 -13.11 22.12
C ARG A 36 -22.27 -13.72 23.20
N CYS A 37 -22.79 -13.74 24.43
CA CYS A 37 -22.20 -14.45 25.57
C CYS A 37 -22.93 -15.79 25.76
N VAL A 38 -22.16 -16.85 26.01
CA VAL A 38 -22.69 -18.21 26.18
C VAL A 38 -22.09 -18.86 27.43
N VAL A 39 -22.81 -19.83 27.98
CA VAL A 39 -22.29 -20.75 28.99
C VAL A 39 -22.07 -22.10 28.33
N HIS A 40 -20.97 -22.73 28.71
CA HIS A 40 -20.59 -24.06 28.27
C HIS A 40 -20.61 -25.04 29.44
N PRO A 41 -21.68 -25.84 29.61
CA PRO A 41 -21.81 -26.74 30.74
C PRO A 41 -20.91 -27.97 30.65
N GLU A 42 -20.74 -28.53 29.46
CA GLU A 42 -19.96 -29.77 29.25
C GLU A 42 -18.45 -29.52 29.04
N ALA A 43 -18.04 -28.27 28.82
CA ALA A 43 -16.66 -27.99 28.39
C ALA A 43 -15.64 -27.88 29.55
N GLY A 44 -16.09 -27.70 30.79
CA GLY A 44 -15.21 -27.64 31.95
C GLY A 44 -15.90 -27.31 33.26
N ASP A 45 -15.29 -27.76 34.36
CA ASP A 45 -15.71 -27.54 35.74
C ASP A 45 -14.63 -26.78 36.53
N LEU A 46 -14.87 -26.53 37.81
CA LEU A 46 -13.91 -25.81 38.67
C LEU A 46 -12.59 -26.58 38.89
N ALA A 47 -12.56 -27.89 38.62
CA ALA A 47 -11.37 -28.73 38.79
C ALA A 47 -10.60 -28.91 37.46
N ASN A 48 -11.30 -28.89 36.34
CA ASN A 48 -10.80 -29.06 34.98
C ASN A 48 -11.36 -27.92 34.13
N PRO A 49 -10.68 -26.75 34.11
CA PRO A 49 -11.10 -25.64 33.29
C PRO A 49 -11.08 -26.03 31.80
N PRO A 50 -11.92 -25.40 30.97
CA PRO A 50 -11.97 -25.67 29.53
C PRO A 50 -10.64 -25.38 28.83
N LYS A 51 -10.35 -26.10 27.73
CA LYS A 51 -9.14 -25.85 26.91
C LYS A 51 -8.99 -24.41 26.45
N LYS A 52 -10.11 -23.68 26.25
CA LYS A 52 -10.14 -22.26 25.85
C LYS A 52 -10.48 -21.35 27.04
N PHE A 53 -9.86 -21.58 28.19
CA PHE A 53 -10.13 -20.81 29.41
C PHE A 53 -9.89 -19.30 29.26
N ARG A 54 -9.00 -18.90 28.35
CA ARG A 54 -8.77 -17.49 28.00
C ARG A 54 -10.04 -16.74 27.57
N ASP A 55 -11.00 -17.43 26.97
CA ASP A 55 -12.29 -16.86 26.52
C ASP A 55 -13.27 -16.62 27.68
N CYS A 56 -12.89 -17.03 28.90
CA CYS A 56 -13.69 -16.91 30.11
C CYS A 56 -13.16 -15.84 31.09
N LEU A 57 -12.13 -15.09 30.69
CA LEU A 57 -11.43 -14.14 31.56
C LEU A 57 -12.03 -12.74 31.46
N PHE A 58 -12.44 -12.21 32.61
CA PHE A 58 -12.98 -10.86 32.76
C PHE A 58 -12.12 -10.05 33.74
N LYS A 59 -11.78 -8.83 33.36
CA LYS A 59 -11.17 -7.83 34.24
C LYS A 59 -12.26 -7.05 34.96
N VAL A 60 -12.11 -6.90 36.26
CA VAL A 60 -12.99 -6.04 37.07
C VAL A 60 -12.52 -4.59 36.93
N CYS A 61 -13.35 -3.77 36.30
CA CYS A 61 -13.13 -2.34 36.09
C CYS A 61 -14.09 -1.52 36.97
N PRO A 62 -13.68 -0.30 37.38
CA PRO A 62 -14.59 0.60 38.08
C PRO A 62 -15.58 1.25 37.09
N MET A 63 -16.48 2.09 37.60
CA MET A 63 -17.54 2.72 36.81
C MET A 63 -16.99 3.80 35.86
N ASN A 64 -17.09 3.57 34.55
CA ASN A 64 -16.89 4.60 33.53
C ASN A 64 -18.12 5.49 33.35
N ARG A 65 -17.88 6.74 32.95
CA ARG A 65 -18.94 7.70 32.54
C ARG A 65 -19.18 7.62 31.03
N TYR A 66 -20.45 7.63 30.63
CA TYR A 66 -20.88 7.46 29.23
C TYR A 66 -21.74 8.61 28.70
N SER A 67 -21.79 9.73 29.43
CA SER A 67 -22.69 10.85 29.15
C SER A 67 -22.42 11.52 27.81
N ALA A 68 -21.16 11.90 27.54
CA ALA A 68 -20.78 12.60 26.32
C ALA A 68 -20.81 11.65 25.12
N GLN A 69 -20.32 10.41 25.28
CA GLN A 69 -20.40 9.38 24.23
C GLN A 69 -21.85 9.11 23.80
N LYS A 70 -22.79 9.00 24.76
CA LYS A 70 -24.20 8.79 24.45
C LYS A 70 -24.81 9.95 23.67
N GLN A 71 -24.45 11.20 23.99
CA GLN A 71 -24.91 12.36 23.23
C GLN A 71 -24.35 12.36 21.81
N TYR A 72 -23.06 12.03 21.66
CA TYR A 72 -22.42 11.90 20.36
C TYR A 72 -23.10 10.83 19.49
N TRP A 73 -23.33 9.63 20.02
CA TRP A 73 -23.98 8.55 19.27
C TRP A 73 -25.42 8.87 18.88
N LYS A 74 -26.18 9.54 19.76
CA LYS A 74 -27.53 10.02 19.43
C LYS A 74 -27.51 11.06 18.31
N ALA A 75 -26.59 12.03 18.38
CA ALA A 75 -26.44 13.04 17.33
C ALA A 75 -26.00 12.42 16.00
N LYS A 76 -25.11 11.42 16.03
CA LYS A 76 -24.65 10.68 14.84
C LYS A 76 -25.79 9.89 14.18
N GLN A 77 -26.66 9.25 14.97
CA GLN A 77 -27.83 8.53 14.45
C GLN A 77 -28.92 9.45 13.90
N ALA A 78 -28.98 10.70 14.35
CA ALA A 78 -29.96 11.70 13.89
C ALA A 78 -29.58 12.39 12.56
N LYS A 79 -28.42 12.08 11.96
CA LYS A 79 -27.86 12.70 10.75
C LYS A 79 -28.64 12.39 9.44
N GLN A 80 -29.90 12.78 9.36
CA GLN A 80 -30.57 13.03 8.09
C GLN A 80 -30.97 14.52 8.07
N GLY A 81 -30.07 15.42 7.64
CA GLY A 81 -30.55 16.76 7.24
C GLY A 81 -29.57 17.92 7.02
N ASN A 82 -28.68 18.32 7.96
CA ASN A 82 -28.19 19.72 7.95
C ASN A 82 -26.68 19.95 8.22
N HIS A 83 -26.10 20.91 7.48
CA HIS A 83 -24.68 21.32 7.55
C HIS A 83 -24.25 21.95 8.91
N THR A 84 -25.17 22.57 9.64
CA THR A 84 -24.93 23.15 10.99
C THR A 84 -24.61 22.08 12.04
N GLU A 85 -24.96 20.81 11.79
CA GLU A 85 -24.71 19.69 12.69
C GLU A 85 -23.26 19.20 12.64
N ALA A 86 -22.50 19.49 11.59
CA ALA A 86 -21.13 19.01 11.44
C ALA A 86 -20.16 19.60 12.48
N ALA A 87 -20.26 20.90 12.74
CA ALA A 87 -19.46 21.58 13.76
C ALA A 87 -19.84 21.13 15.18
N LEU A 88 -21.14 20.93 15.44
CA LEU A 88 -21.63 20.39 16.70
C LEU A 88 -21.16 18.95 16.91
N LEU A 89 -21.24 18.11 15.88
CA LEU A 89 -20.79 16.72 15.95
C LEU A 89 -19.28 16.64 16.22
N LYS A 90 -18.47 17.52 15.62
CA LYS A 90 -17.03 17.59 15.88
C LYS A 90 -16.74 17.99 17.33
N LYS A 91 -17.51 18.92 17.90
CA LYS A 91 -17.41 19.28 19.32
C LYS A 91 -17.81 18.11 20.23
N LEU A 92 -18.90 17.41 19.91
CA LEU A 92 -19.37 16.24 20.65
C LEU A 92 -18.37 15.07 20.56
N GLN A 93 -17.73 14.88 19.41
CA GLN A 93 -16.67 13.90 19.22
C GLN A 93 -15.49 14.20 20.14
N HIS A 94 -15.01 15.45 20.13
CA HIS A 94 -13.91 15.87 20.99
C HIS A 94 -14.26 15.71 22.49
N ALA A 95 -15.49 16.04 22.88
CA ALA A 95 -15.96 15.83 24.25
C ALA A 95 -16.01 14.33 24.63
N ALA A 96 -16.45 13.45 23.73
CA ALA A 96 -16.47 12.01 23.94
C ALA A 96 -15.05 11.42 24.08
N GLU A 97 -14.09 11.90 23.29
CA GLU A 97 -12.68 11.51 23.38
C GLU A 97 -12.04 11.97 24.70
N LEU A 98 -12.35 13.20 25.16
CA LEU A 98 -11.91 13.70 26.46
C LEU A 98 -12.50 12.90 27.63
N GLU A 99 -13.80 12.56 27.56
CA GLU A 99 -14.47 11.68 28.54
C GLU A 99 -13.78 10.31 28.62
N GLN A 100 -13.42 9.72 27.47
CA GLN A 100 -12.71 8.44 27.43
C GLN A 100 -11.32 8.53 28.09
N LYS A 101 -10.53 9.57 27.77
CA LYS A 101 -9.22 9.80 28.39
C LYS A 101 -9.33 10.02 29.90
N GLN A 102 -10.38 10.71 30.34
CA GLN A 102 -10.65 10.91 31.77
C GLN A 102 -10.99 9.58 32.46
N ASN A 103 -11.88 8.78 31.88
CA ASN A 103 -12.22 7.45 32.38
C ASN A 103 -10.97 6.56 32.50
N GLU A 104 -10.10 6.53 31.51
CA GLU A 104 -8.84 5.76 31.58
C GLU A 104 -7.92 6.24 32.70
N SER A 105 -7.84 7.56 32.94
CA SER A 105 -7.10 8.14 34.06
C SER A 105 -7.70 7.76 35.41
N GLU A 106 -9.02 7.86 35.57
CA GLU A 106 -9.72 7.48 36.80
C GLU A 106 -9.58 5.98 37.06
N ASN A 107 -9.71 5.15 36.03
CA ASN A 107 -9.50 3.71 36.12
C ASN A 107 -8.10 3.38 36.64
N ARG A 108 -7.06 4.06 36.15
CA ARG A 108 -5.69 3.87 36.64
C ARG A 108 -5.52 4.28 38.11
N LYS A 109 -6.22 5.31 38.59
CA LYS A 109 -6.16 5.76 39.99
C LYS A 109 -6.84 4.79 40.95
N LEU A 110 -7.95 4.17 40.53
CA LEU A 110 -8.75 3.25 41.33
C LEU A 110 -8.24 1.80 41.28
N LEU A 111 -7.15 1.52 40.56
CA LEU A 111 -6.54 0.18 40.54
C LEU A 111 -6.06 -0.22 41.94
N GLY A 112 -6.44 -1.40 42.38
CA GLY A 112 -6.07 -1.94 43.69
C GLY A 112 -6.98 -1.55 44.84
N GLU A 113 -8.12 -0.87 44.59
CA GLU A 113 -9.16 -0.68 45.60
C GLU A 113 -9.97 -1.96 45.84
N ILE A 114 -10.41 -2.18 47.08
CA ILE A 114 -11.22 -3.35 47.46
C ILE A 114 -12.66 -3.18 46.98
N VAL A 115 -13.21 -4.22 46.34
CA VAL A 115 -14.61 -4.24 45.92
C VAL A 115 -15.51 -4.65 47.09
N LYS A 116 -16.56 -3.85 47.32
CA LYS A 116 -17.58 -4.09 48.35
C LYS A 116 -18.92 -4.49 47.73
N TYR A 117 -19.74 -5.21 48.49
CA TYR A 117 -21.11 -5.48 48.08
C TYR A 117 -21.90 -4.18 47.90
N SER A 118 -22.75 -4.14 46.86
CA SER A 118 -23.49 -2.97 46.38
C SER A 118 -22.64 -1.89 45.67
N ASN A 119 -21.33 -2.10 45.46
CA ASN A 119 -20.56 -1.26 44.55
C ASN A 119 -20.96 -1.52 43.09
N VAL A 120 -20.85 -0.48 42.26
CA VAL A 120 -20.98 -0.59 40.80
C VAL A 120 -19.64 -1.01 40.21
N ILE A 121 -19.66 -2.10 39.44
CA ILE A 121 -18.51 -2.57 38.67
C ILE A 121 -18.85 -2.69 37.19
N GLN A 122 -17.79 -2.83 36.39
CA GLN A 122 -17.86 -3.20 34.99
C GLN A 122 -16.98 -4.42 34.74
N LEU A 123 -17.44 -5.30 33.85
CA LEU A 123 -16.73 -6.51 33.47
C LEU A 123 -16.20 -6.34 32.05
N LEU A 124 -14.88 -6.26 31.91
CA LEU A 124 -14.20 -6.14 30.62
C LEU A 124 -13.65 -7.51 30.22
N HIS A 125 -14.07 -8.04 29.08
CA HIS A 125 -13.55 -9.31 28.57
C HIS A 125 -12.12 -9.13 28.05
N ILE A 126 -11.15 -9.89 28.59
CA ILE A 126 -9.71 -9.71 28.31
C ILE A 126 -9.39 -9.94 26.82
N LYS A 127 -9.97 -10.98 26.22
CA LYS A 127 -9.65 -11.36 24.84
C LYS A 127 -10.23 -10.37 23.83
N SER A 128 -11.53 -10.07 23.89
CA SER A 128 -12.15 -9.15 22.92
C SER A 128 -11.94 -7.68 23.24
N ASN A 129 -11.51 -7.34 24.46
CA ASN A 129 -11.46 -5.97 24.98
C ASN A 129 -12.82 -5.25 24.87
N LYS A 130 -13.92 -6.00 25.05
CA LYS A 130 -15.30 -5.50 25.05
C LYS A 130 -15.92 -5.64 26.44
N TYR A 131 -16.74 -4.67 26.84
CA TYR A 131 -17.49 -4.68 28.09
C TYR A 131 -18.75 -5.54 27.97
N LEU A 132 -19.06 -6.29 29.03
CA LEU A 132 -20.34 -6.98 29.17
C LEU A 132 -21.46 -5.95 29.37
N THR A 133 -22.53 -6.03 28.58
CA THR A 133 -23.62 -5.04 28.59
C THR A 133 -24.99 -5.72 28.53
N VAL A 134 -25.97 -5.16 29.23
CA VAL A 134 -27.37 -5.60 29.17
C VAL A 134 -28.21 -4.55 28.48
N ASN A 135 -28.87 -4.92 27.39
CA ASN A 135 -29.73 -4.01 26.65
C ASN A 135 -31.20 -4.16 27.07
N LYS A 136 -31.72 -3.16 27.79
CA LYS A 136 -33.13 -3.11 28.24
C LYS A 136 -34.15 -3.02 27.09
N ARG A 137 -33.75 -2.53 25.91
CA ARG A 137 -34.66 -2.27 24.79
C ARG A 137 -34.84 -3.46 23.86
N LEU A 138 -33.89 -4.40 23.88
CA LEU A 138 -33.90 -5.55 22.97
C LEU A 138 -34.12 -6.84 23.77
N PRO A 139 -35.14 -7.64 23.42
CA PRO A 139 -35.33 -8.96 24.01
C PRO A 139 -34.20 -9.90 23.57
N ALA A 140 -33.94 -10.95 24.36
CA ALA A 140 -33.04 -12.02 23.98
C ALA A 140 -33.57 -12.77 22.73
N LEU A 141 -32.65 -13.33 21.95
CA LEU A 141 -32.96 -13.93 20.64
C LEU A 141 -33.84 -15.18 20.76
N LEU A 142 -33.63 -15.98 21.79
CA LEU A 142 -34.36 -17.24 22.03
C LEU A 142 -35.46 -17.04 23.08
N GLU A 143 -35.13 -16.46 24.23
CA GLU A 143 -36.09 -16.19 25.30
C GLU A 143 -36.65 -14.77 25.21
N LYS A 144 -37.83 -14.64 24.57
CA LYS A 144 -38.47 -13.33 24.37
C LYS A 144 -38.80 -12.57 25.67
N ASN A 145 -38.87 -13.28 26.81
CA ASN A 145 -39.15 -12.70 28.13
C ASN A 145 -37.90 -12.19 28.86
N ALA A 146 -36.70 -12.45 28.32
CA ALA A 146 -35.44 -12.06 28.92
C ALA A 146 -34.77 -10.92 28.13
N MET A 147 -33.93 -10.13 28.78
CA MET A 147 -33.18 -9.05 28.11
C MET A 147 -31.90 -9.60 27.47
N ARG A 148 -31.48 -8.99 26.36
CA ARG A 148 -30.28 -9.39 25.63
C ARG A 148 -29.01 -8.96 26.36
N VAL A 149 -28.08 -9.89 26.52
CA VAL A 149 -26.70 -9.64 26.95
C VAL A 149 -25.79 -9.60 25.72
N SER A 150 -24.94 -8.59 25.63
CA SER A 150 -24.03 -8.39 24.50
C SER A 150 -22.70 -7.79 24.93
N LEU A 151 -21.66 -8.02 24.13
CA LEU A 151 -20.35 -7.39 24.30
C LEU A 151 -20.26 -6.11 23.48
N ASP A 152 -19.81 -5.02 24.11
CA ASP A 152 -19.68 -3.71 23.46
C ASP A 152 -18.26 -3.14 23.65
N ALA A 153 -17.64 -2.64 22.58
CA ALA A 153 -16.24 -2.20 22.62
C ALA A 153 -16.03 -0.92 23.45
N ALA A 154 -16.93 0.06 23.30
CA ALA A 154 -16.90 1.29 24.10
C ALA A 154 -17.52 1.08 25.49
N GLY A 155 -18.46 0.14 25.60
CA GLY A 155 -19.34 0.01 26.75
C GLY A 155 -20.41 1.09 26.76
N ASN A 156 -21.43 0.88 27.59
CA ASN A 156 -22.54 1.81 27.73
C ASN A 156 -23.11 1.79 29.16
N GLU A 157 -24.14 2.58 29.43
CA GLU A 157 -24.79 2.62 30.75
C GLU A 157 -25.35 1.24 31.18
N GLY A 158 -25.62 0.34 30.23
CA GLY A 158 -26.01 -1.05 30.50
C GLY A 158 -24.86 -1.97 30.92
N SER A 159 -23.63 -1.46 30.95
CA SER A 159 -22.43 -2.17 31.44
C SER A 159 -22.21 -2.05 32.95
N TRP A 160 -23.08 -1.31 33.66
CA TRP A 160 -22.99 -1.14 35.11
C TRP A 160 -23.70 -2.28 35.83
N PHE A 161 -22.98 -2.95 36.74
CA PHE A 161 -23.52 -4.04 37.56
C PHE A 161 -23.30 -3.77 39.05
N TYR A 162 -24.36 -3.92 39.83
CA TYR A 162 -24.27 -4.11 41.28
C TYR A 162 -23.91 -5.56 41.59
N ILE A 163 -22.99 -5.74 42.53
CA ILE A 163 -22.68 -7.07 43.07
C ILE A 163 -23.43 -7.23 44.40
N HIS A 164 -24.41 -8.14 44.42
CA HIS A 164 -25.13 -8.50 45.64
C HIS A 164 -24.69 -9.87 46.16
N PRO A 165 -24.68 -10.09 47.48
CA PRO A 165 -24.39 -11.40 48.04
C PRO A 165 -25.56 -12.34 47.77
N PHE A 166 -25.28 -13.57 47.33
CA PHE A 166 -26.32 -14.60 47.18
C PHE A 166 -26.79 -15.12 48.55
N TRP A 167 -25.84 -15.28 49.47
CA TRP A 167 -26.10 -15.69 50.85
C TRP A 167 -26.28 -14.48 51.76
N LYS A 168 -27.24 -14.54 52.70
CA LYS A 168 -27.44 -13.50 53.73
C LYS A 168 -26.35 -13.46 54.81
N LEU A 169 -25.21 -14.13 54.60
CA LEU A 169 -24.09 -14.15 55.54
C LEU A 169 -23.33 -12.82 55.57
N ARG A 170 -23.34 -12.08 54.46
CA ARG A 170 -22.70 -10.77 54.30
C ARG A 170 -23.75 -9.71 53.98
N SER A 171 -23.50 -8.47 54.39
CA SER A 171 -24.38 -7.33 54.19
C SER A 171 -23.81 -6.36 53.16
N GLU A 172 -24.64 -5.41 52.73
CA GLU A 172 -24.21 -4.34 51.83
C GLU A 172 -23.05 -3.54 52.44
N GLY A 173 -22.02 -3.23 51.65
CA GLY A 173 -20.80 -2.56 52.12
C GLY A 173 -19.70 -3.47 52.67
N ASP A 174 -19.96 -4.77 52.87
CA ASP A 174 -18.92 -5.74 53.24
C ASP A 174 -17.96 -6.00 52.07
N ASN A 175 -16.71 -6.33 52.40
CA ASN A 175 -15.69 -6.69 51.39
C ASN A 175 -16.00 -8.05 50.76
N ILE A 176 -15.86 -8.13 49.43
CA ILE A 176 -16.10 -9.37 48.68
C ILE A 176 -14.86 -10.27 48.78
N VAL A 177 -15.08 -11.54 49.09
CA VAL A 177 -14.01 -12.55 49.14
C VAL A 177 -14.02 -13.39 47.87
N VAL A 178 -12.83 -13.72 47.35
CA VAL A 178 -12.67 -14.63 46.21
C VAL A 178 -13.26 -16.00 46.56
N GLY A 179 -14.12 -16.52 45.69
CA GLY A 179 -14.87 -17.76 45.90
C GLY A 179 -16.29 -17.57 46.44
N ASP A 180 -16.66 -16.34 46.83
CA ASP A 180 -18.03 -16.03 47.24
C ASP A 180 -19.01 -16.17 46.06
N LYS A 181 -20.23 -16.60 46.38
CA LYS A 181 -21.36 -16.65 45.44
C LYS A 181 -22.07 -15.30 45.42
N VAL A 182 -22.17 -14.71 44.24
CA VAL A 182 -22.74 -13.38 44.04
C VAL A 182 -23.88 -13.40 43.02
N VAL A 183 -24.71 -12.37 43.08
CA VAL A 183 -25.71 -12.05 42.06
C VAL A 183 -25.28 -10.75 41.38
N LEU A 184 -25.15 -10.79 40.05
CA LEU A 184 -24.81 -9.63 39.25
C LEU A 184 -26.10 -8.97 38.74
N MET A 185 -26.39 -7.77 39.25
CA MET A 185 -27.60 -7.03 38.93
C MET A 185 -27.29 -5.79 38.07
N PRO A 186 -27.72 -5.72 36.81
CA PRO A 186 -27.53 -4.54 35.98
C PRO A 186 -28.34 -3.35 36.51
N VAL A 187 -27.68 -2.19 36.63
CA VAL A 187 -28.27 -0.96 37.24
C VAL A 187 -29.54 -0.51 36.51
N ASN A 188 -29.52 -0.52 35.17
CA ASN A 188 -30.61 0.04 34.36
C ASN A 188 -31.78 -0.93 34.12
N ALA A 189 -31.49 -2.22 34.13
CA ALA A 189 -32.44 -3.27 33.79
C ALA A 189 -33.16 -3.84 35.02
N GLY A 190 -32.52 -3.84 36.21
CA GLY A 190 -33.14 -4.30 37.46
C GLY A 190 -33.52 -5.80 37.46
N GLN A 191 -32.96 -6.58 36.54
CA GLN A 191 -33.16 -8.03 36.40
C GLN A 191 -31.79 -8.71 36.41
N PRO A 192 -31.54 -9.70 37.29
CA PRO A 192 -30.21 -10.31 37.43
C PRO A 192 -29.78 -11.08 36.17
N LEU A 193 -28.47 -11.25 36.01
CA LEU A 193 -27.91 -12.11 34.96
C LEU A 193 -28.23 -13.59 35.25
N HIS A 194 -28.73 -14.28 34.23
CA HIS A 194 -29.19 -15.67 34.27
C HIS A 194 -28.55 -16.50 33.14
N ALA A 195 -28.13 -17.73 33.47
CA ALA A 195 -27.75 -18.72 32.49
C ALA A 195 -29.00 -19.51 32.07
N SER A 196 -29.46 -19.29 30.83
CA SER A 196 -30.68 -19.92 30.30
C SER A 196 -30.41 -21.36 29.86
N ASN A 197 -31.38 -22.27 30.06
CA ASN A 197 -31.27 -23.69 29.68
C ASN A 197 -31.64 -23.94 28.20
N VAL A 198 -31.58 -22.91 27.35
CA VAL A 198 -31.99 -22.99 25.93
C VAL A 198 -30.75 -23.08 25.06
N GLU A 199 -30.59 -24.23 24.40
CA GLU A 199 -29.47 -24.47 23.48
C GLU A 199 -29.57 -23.63 22.20
N LEU A 200 -28.45 -23.04 21.82
CA LEU A 200 -28.29 -22.32 20.54
C LEU A 200 -28.06 -23.34 19.41
N LEU A 201 -28.96 -23.36 18.40
CA LEU A 201 -28.89 -24.24 17.22
C LEU A 201 -27.77 -23.89 16.21
N ASP A 202 -27.03 -22.81 16.46
CA ASP A 202 -26.07 -22.24 15.50
C ASP A 202 -24.68 -22.90 15.59
N ASN A 203 -24.53 -24.12 15.07
CA ASN A 203 -23.41 -24.61 14.23
C ASN A 203 -23.11 -26.12 14.37
N PRO A 204 -23.63 -26.98 13.47
CA PRO A 204 -23.28 -28.41 13.39
C PRO A 204 -21.85 -28.71 12.88
N GLY A 205 -21.04 -27.71 12.53
CA GLY A 205 -19.85 -27.87 11.68
C GLY A 205 -18.48 -27.56 12.30
N CYS A 206 -18.39 -27.08 13.54
CA CYS A 206 -17.10 -26.97 14.23
C CYS A 206 -16.74 -28.33 14.83
N LYS A 207 -15.54 -28.86 14.57
CA LYS A 207 -15.02 -30.11 15.17
C LYS A 207 -14.83 -30.06 16.71
N GLU A 208 -15.44 -29.06 17.38
CA GLU A 208 -15.54 -28.89 18.84
C GLU A 208 -16.93 -28.33 19.22
N ALA A 209 -17.95 -28.54 18.39
CA ALA A 209 -19.34 -28.30 18.76
C ALA A 209 -19.88 -29.54 19.46
N SER A 210 -19.56 -29.69 20.75
CA SER A 210 -20.43 -30.47 21.62
C SER A 210 -21.82 -29.82 21.60
N PRO A 211 -22.91 -30.59 21.56
CA PRO A 211 -24.24 -30.09 21.94
C PRO A 211 -24.18 -29.46 23.35
N GLY A 212 -25.08 -28.53 23.68
CA GLY A 212 -25.06 -27.86 24.99
C GLY A 212 -24.38 -26.48 25.05
N ARG A 213 -24.49 -25.62 24.02
CA ARG A 213 -24.16 -24.18 24.19
C ARG A 213 -25.41 -23.41 24.59
N GLU A 214 -25.39 -22.82 25.77
CA GLU A 214 -26.55 -22.19 26.38
C GLU A 214 -26.39 -20.67 26.47
N GLY A 215 -27.45 -19.91 26.18
CA GLY A 215 -27.39 -18.44 26.16
C GLY A 215 -27.31 -17.81 27.55
N VAL A 216 -26.60 -16.69 27.69
CA VAL A 216 -26.69 -15.82 28.88
C VAL A 216 -27.71 -14.72 28.62
N ASN A 217 -28.75 -14.65 29.45
CA ASN A 217 -29.80 -13.65 29.36
C ASN A 217 -29.95 -12.91 30.70
N ALA A 218 -30.82 -11.89 30.78
CA ALA A 218 -31.20 -11.30 32.06
C ALA A 218 -32.71 -11.44 32.30
N VAL A 219 -33.07 -12.16 33.37
CA VAL A 219 -34.46 -12.48 33.76
C VAL A 219 -34.50 -12.71 35.28
N ASN A 220 -35.68 -12.56 35.89
CA ASN A 220 -35.91 -12.87 37.31
C ASN A 220 -35.76 -14.37 37.61
N CYS A 221 -34.52 -14.85 37.70
CA CYS A 221 -34.13 -16.19 38.10
C CYS A 221 -32.89 -16.12 39.00
N ASN A 222 -32.85 -16.94 40.04
CA ASN A 222 -31.78 -16.93 41.02
C ASN A 222 -30.59 -17.78 40.55
N THR A 223 -29.84 -17.31 39.55
CA THR A 223 -28.54 -17.89 39.21
C THR A 223 -27.47 -17.31 40.13
N SER A 224 -26.67 -18.18 40.74
CA SER A 224 -25.52 -17.76 41.54
C SER A 224 -24.26 -17.80 40.69
N TRP A 225 -23.47 -16.73 40.76
CA TRP A 225 -22.20 -16.62 40.07
C TRP A 225 -21.07 -16.74 41.08
N LYS A 226 -20.23 -17.77 40.95
CA LYS A 226 -19.05 -17.94 41.78
C LYS A 226 -17.86 -17.25 41.13
N ILE A 227 -17.28 -16.29 41.84
CA ILE A 227 -16.10 -15.55 41.37
C ILE A 227 -14.85 -16.37 41.68
N THR A 228 -14.11 -16.74 40.63
CA THR A 228 -12.82 -17.42 40.75
C THR A 228 -11.71 -16.48 40.30
N LEU A 229 -10.66 -16.37 41.10
CA LEU A 229 -9.55 -15.46 40.81
C LEU A 229 -8.57 -16.14 39.85
N PHE A 230 -8.37 -15.53 38.68
CA PHE A 230 -7.33 -15.94 37.76
C PHE A 230 -6.02 -15.24 38.09
N MET A 231 -6.00 -13.90 38.24
CA MET A 231 -4.77 -13.14 38.50
C MET A 231 -5.04 -11.91 39.38
N LYS A 232 -4.20 -11.70 40.39
CA LYS A 232 -4.22 -10.50 41.24
C LYS A 232 -3.67 -9.30 40.47
N PHE A 233 -4.22 -8.11 40.71
CA PHE A 233 -3.77 -6.85 40.11
C PHE A 233 -2.28 -6.58 40.35
N SER A 234 -1.75 -6.94 41.53
CA SER A 234 -0.35 -6.73 41.91
C SER A 234 0.64 -7.61 41.14
N SER A 235 0.18 -8.76 40.66
CA SER A 235 0.94 -9.69 39.81
C SER A 235 0.78 -9.37 38.32
N TYR A 236 -0.21 -8.56 37.95
CA TYR A 236 -0.42 -8.12 36.58
C TYR A 236 0.53 -6.97 36.21
N ARG A 237 1.84 -7.25 36.19
CA ARG A 237 2.86 -6.28 35.75
C ARG A 237 3.26 -6.52 34.31
N GLU A 238 3.56 -5.45 33.55
CA GLU A 238 3.87 -5.56 32.12
C GLU A 238 5.30 -5.99 31.82
N ASP A 239 6.20 -5.95 32.80
CA ASP A 239 7.62 -6.30 32.70
C ASP A 239 7.92 -7.80 32.92
N VAL A 240 6.98 -8.52 33.52
CA VAL A 240 7.14 -9.94 33.90
C VAL A 240 6.32 -10.89 33.03
N LEU A 241 6.82 -12.12 32.91
CA LEU A 241 6.16 -13.22 32.22
C LEU A 241 4.98 -13.73 33.05
N LYS A 242 3.81 -13.88 32.42
CA LYS A 242 2.56 -14.23 33.10
C LYS A 242 1.87 -15.41 32.42
N GLY A 243 1.12 -16.17 33.20
CA GLY A 243 0.16 -17.14 32.66
C GLY A 243 -0.88 -16.43 31.79
N GLY A 244 -1.09 -16.94 30.58
CA GLY A 244 -1.93 -16.37 29.52
C GLY A 244 -1.22 -15.41 28.57
N ASP A 245 0.05 -15.05 28.82
CA ASP A 245 0.85 -14.28 27.85
C ASP A 245 1.17 -15.17 26.63
N VAL A 246 1.19 -14.54 25.45
CA VAL A 246 1.57 -15.20 24.20
C VAL A 246 2.98 -14.77 23.82
N VAL A 247 3.82 -15.75 23.50
CA VAL A 247 5.24 -15.53 23.19
C VAL A 247 5.65 -16.25 21.92
N ARG A 248 6.75 -15.79 21.33
CA ARG A 248 7.51 -16.49 20.31
C ARG A 248 8.81 -16.96 20.94
N LEU A 249 9.13 -18.24 20.76
CA LEU A 249 10.40 -18.80 21.20
C LEU A 249 11.40 -18.66 20.04
N PHE A 250 12.40 -17.81 20.22
CA PHE A 250 13.44 -17.53 19.23
C PHE A 250 14.75 -18.18 19.65
N HIS A 251 15.29 -19.07 18.84
CA HIS A 251 16.56 -19.71 19.10
C HIS A 251 17.72 -18.75 18.85
N ALA A 252 18.55 -18.46 19.86
CA ALA A 252 19.57 -17.43 19.78
C ALA A 252 20.70 -17.76 18.79
N GLU A 253 21.20 -19.00 18.77
CA GLU A 253 22.33 -19.38 17.92
C GLU A 253 21.94 -19.56 16.44
N GLN A 254 20.90 -20.36 16.17
CA GLN A 254 20.43 -20.60 14.79
C GLN A 254 19.65 -19.42 14.18
N GLU A 255 19.28 -18.42 14.99
CA GLU A 255 18.40 -17.31 14.61
C GLU A 255 17.07 -17.76 13.96
N LYS A 256 16.34 -18.69 14.62
CA LYS A 256 15.09 -19.26 14.07
C LYS A 256 13.97 -19.27 15.09
N PHE A 257 12.74 -19.15 14.61
CA PHE A 257 11.54 -19.27 15.46
C PHE A 257 11.10 -20.73 15.56
N LEU A 258 10.64 -21.10 16.76
CA LEU A 258 9.94 -22.36 17.01
C LEU A 258 8.52 -22.30 16.45
N THR A 259 8.22 -23.17 15.49
CA THR A 259 6.93 -23.22 14.80
C THR A 259 6.29 -24.60 14.88
N CYS A 260 4.96 -24.63 14.88
CA CYS A 260 4.17 -25.85 14.72
C CYS A 260 3.33 -25.74 13.45
N ASP A 261 3.45 -26.71 12.55
CA ASP A 261 2.69 -26.74 11.30
C ASP A 261 2.27 -28.16 10.92
N ASP A 262 1.29 -28.26 10.01
CA ASP A 262 0.88 -29.53 9.41
C ASP A 262 1.79 -29.86 8.21
N TYR A 263 2.47 -30.99 8.27
CA TYR A 263 3.21 -31.57 7.15
C TYR A 263 2.78 -33.03 6.99
N GLU A 264 2.42 -33.44 5.77
CA GLU A 264 1.87 -34.78 5.49
C GLU A 264 0.68 -35.20 6.40
N LYS A 265 -0.19 -34.27 6.79
CA LYS A 265 -1.33 -34.47 7.71
C LYS A 265 -0.92 -34.85 9.15
N LYS A 266 0.34 -34.62 9.52
CA LYS A 266 0.84 -34.72 10.90
C LYS A 266 1.36 -33.37 11.36
N GLN A 267 1.09 -33.07 12.64
CA GLN A 267 1.58 -31.85 13.28
C GLN A 267 3.04 -32.04 13.70
N HIS A 268 3.94 -31.25 13.11
CA HIS A 268 5.36 -31.26 13.43
C HIS A 268 5.78 -29.95 14.09
N ILE A 269 6.67 -30.06 15.08
CA ILE A 269 7.31 -28.92 15.74
C ILE A 269 8.73 -28.82 15.22
N PHE A 270 9.09 -27.66 14.68
CA PHE A 270 10.38 -27.45 14.01
C PHE A 270 10.88 -26.02 14.13
N LEU A 271 12.17 -25.82 13.89
CA LEU A 271 12.74 -24.49 13.68
C LEU A 271 12.62 -24.11 12.21
N ARG A 272 11.96 -22.99 11.93
CA ARG A 272 11.75 -22.51 10.55
C ARG A 272 12.97 -21.74 10.05
N THR A 273 13.55 -22.17 8.94
CA THR A 273 14.62 -21.44 8.24
C THR A 273 14.02 -20.30 7.40
N THR A 274 14.61 -19.11 7.47
CA THR A 274 14.18 -17.90 6.73
C THR A 274 15.32 -17.37 5.87
N LEU A 275 14.99 -16.84 4.68
CA LEU A 275 15.93 -16.19 3.77
C LEU A 275 15.95 -14.66 3.93
N ARG A 276 15.30 -14.12 4.97
CA ARG A 276 15.29 -12.69 5.26
C ARG A 276 16.64 -12.28 5.88
N GLN A 277 17.08 -11.05 5.59
CA GLN A 277 18.30 -10.48 6.18
C GLN A 277 18.25 -10.39 7.71
N SER A 278 17.05 -10.21 8.27
CA SER A 278 16.82 -10.21 9.72
C SER A 278 15.81 -11.30 10.06
N ALA A 279 16.25 -12.31 10.80
CA ALA A 279 15.40 -13.43 11.19
C ALA A 279 14.29 -13.02 12.16
N THR A 280 14.54 -12.04 13.05
CA THR A 280 13.55 -11.53 14.02
C THR A 280 12.34 -10.87 13.33
N SER A 281 12.50 -10.37 12.10
CA SER A 281 11.41 -9.85 11.27
C SER A 281 10.49 -10.94 10.68
N ALA A 282 10.88 -12.22 10.76
CA ALA A 282 10.12 -13.35 10.21
C ALA A 282 9.04 -13.80 11.20
N THR A 283 8.15 -12.89 11.59
CA THR A 283 6.97 -13.19 12.41
C THR A 283 6.07 -14.22 11.71
N SER A 284 5.35 -15.07 12.43
CA SER A 284 4.30 -15.91 11.84
C SER A 284 3.26 -16.23 12.89
N SER A 285 2.01 -16.43 12.46
CA SER A 285 0.93 -16.90 13.33
C SER A 285 1.17 -18.32 13.87
N LYS A 286 1.93 -19.14 13.14
CA LYS A 286 2.30 -20.53 13.51
C LYS A 286 3.43 -20.64 14.55
N ALA A 287 3.99 -19.51 14.97
CA ALA A 287 5.07 -19.43 15.96
C ALA A 287 4.58 -18.99 17.36
N LEU A 288 3.26 -18.91 17.56
CA LEU A 288 2.66 -18.33 18.75
C LEU A 288 2.37 -19.42 19.79
N TRP A 289 2.96 -19.23 20.97
CA TRP A 289 2.82 -20.13 22.11
C TRP A 289 2.21 -19.36 23.30
N GLU A 290 1.07 -19.81 23.78
CA GLU A 290 0.44 -19.39 25.03
C GLU A 290 1.16 -20.06 26.20
N ILE A 291 1.56 -19.26 27.20
CA ILE A 291 2.22 -19.74 28.41
C ILE A 291 1.18 -20.02 29.48
N GLU A 292 1.19 -21.23 30.03
CA GLU A 292 0.40 -21.59 31.20
C GLU A 292 1.34 -21.87 32.39
N VAL A 293 1.15 -21.13 33.48
CA VAL A 293 1.90 -21.32 34.73
C VAL A 293 1.11 -22.28 35.61
N VAL A 294 1.71 -23.41 35.96
CA VAL A 294 1.00 -24.46 36.71
C VAL A 294 0.95 -24.07 38.19
N HIS A 295 -0.27 -23.99 38.72
CA HIS A 295 -0.55 -23.80 40.14
C HIS A 295 -1.35 -24.97 40.71
N HIS A 296 -1.43 -25.05 42.04
CA HIS A 296 -2.28 -26.04 42.72
C HIS A 296 -3.77 -25.88 42.35
N ASP A 297 -4.22 -24.64 42.10
CA ASP A 297 -5.59 -24.34 41.70
C ASP A 297 -5.65 -24.23 40.16
N PRO A 298 -6.41 -25.11 39.48
CA PRO A 298 -6.46 -25.16 38.01
C PRO A 298 -6.97 -23.89 37.33
N CYS A 299 -7.90 -23.17 37.98
CA CYS A 299 -8.45 -21.90 37.46
C CYS A 299 -7.55 -20.69 37.74
N ARG A 300 -6.38 -20.88 38.37
CA ARG A 300 -5.51 -19.79 38.79
C ARG A 300 -4.32 -19.63 37.85
N GLY A 301 -4.20 -18.44 37.28
CA GLY A 301 -2.99 -17.98 36.61
C GLY A 301 -2.06 -17.24 37.60
N GLY A 302 -0.83 -17.01 37.17
CA GLY A 302 0.13 -16.28 38.01
C GLY A 302 1.28 -15.69 37.21
N ALA A 303 2.02 -14.80 37.88
CA ALA A 303 3.32 -14.37 37.38
C ALA A 303 4.31 -15.54 37.53
N GLY A 304 5.05 -15.85 36.46
CA GLY A 304 6.00 -16.95 36.46
C GLY A 304 7.22 -16.61 37.32
N GLN A 305 7.58 -17.52 38.23
CA GLN A 305 8.86 -17.52 38.94
C GLN A 305 9.81 -18.52 38.26
N TRP A 306 11.12 -18.39 38.48
CA TRP A 306 12.10 -19.33 37.90
C TRP A 306 11.90 -20.77 38.35
N ASN A 307 11.43 -20.99 39.58
CA ASN A 307 11.07 -22.31 40.12
C ASN A 307 9.67 -22.80 39.72
N SER A 308 8.93 -22.04 38.91
CA SER A 308 7.59 -22.43 38.46
C SER A 308 7.67 -23.46 37.33
N LEU A 309 6.62 -24.27 37.23
CA LEU A 309 6.44 -25.19 36.11
C LEU A 309 5.61 -24.50 35.03
N PHE A 310 6.06 -24.60 33.79
CA PHE A 310 5.46 -23.96 32.63
C PHE A 310 4.96 -25.01 31.64
N ARG A 311 3.83 -24.70 30.99
CA ARG A 311 3.33 -25.40 29.80
C ARG A 311 3.26 -24.41 28.64
N PHE A 312 3.60 -24.91 27.46
CA PHE A 312 3.50 -24.15 26.22
C PHE A 312 2.40 -24.74 25.37
N LYS A 313 1.42 -23.91 25.04
CA LYS A 313 0.27 -24.28 24.24
C LYS A 313 0.26 -23.51 22.93
N HIS A 314 0.23 -24.22 21.81
CA HIS A 314 0.20 -23.60 20.49
C HIS A 314 -1.14 -22.90 20.27
N LEU A 315 -1.11 -21.61 19.93
CA LEU A 315 -2.32 -20.79 19.88
C LEU A 315 -3.29 -21.20 18.76
N ALA A 316 -2.78 -21.57 17.59
CA ALA A 316 -3.63 -21.88 16.42
C ALA A 316 -4.30 -23.26 16.52
N THR A 317 -3.60 -24.27 17.05
CA THR A 317 -4.11 -25.66 17.15
C THR A 317 -4.68 -25.99 18.52
N GLY A 318 -4.26 -25.29 19.57
CA GLY A 318 -4.63 -25.58 20.96
C GLY A 318 -3.88 -26.77 21.57
N ASN A 319 -2.89 -27.33 20.87
CA ASN A 319 -2.07 -28.45 21.35
C ASN A 319 -0.94 -27.97 22.26
N TYR A 320 -0.44 -28.86 23.11
CA TYR A 320 0.66 -28.62 24.03
C TYR A 320 1.98 -29.13 23.45
N LEU A 321 3.07 -28.43 23.78
CA LEU A 321 4.43 -28.90 23.55
C LEU A 321 4.71 -30.07 24.51
N ALA A 322 5.26 -31.16 23.99
CA ALA A 322 5.75 -32.30 24.77
C ALA A 322 7.01 -32.89 24.15
N ALA A 323 7.67 -33.81 24.85
CA ALA A 323 8.78 -34.60 24.29
C ALA A 323 8.49 -36.10 24.36
N GLU A 324 8.65 -36.79 23.23
CA GLU A 324 8.45 -38.24 23.11
C GLU A 324 9.74 -38.93 22.64
N ARG A 325 9.86 -40.24 22.89
CA ARG A 325 11.05 -41.00 22.50
C ARG A 325 11.07 -41.15 20.98
N ASP A 326 12.19 -40.83 20.33
CA ASP A 326 12.31 -41.01 18.89
C ASP A 326 12.14 -42.50 18.54
N GLY A 327 11.11 -42.83 17.76
CA GLY A 327 10.73 -44.20 17.46
C GLY A 327 11.65 -44.91 16.46
N GLU A 328 12.58 -44.18 15.84
CA GLU A 328 13.55 -44.73 14.90
C GLU A 328 14.80 -45.21 15.63
N LEU A 329 14.81 -46.47 16.04
CA LEU A 329 16.06 -47.22 16.16
C LEU A 329 16.51 -47.60 14.74
N PRO A 330 17.57 -47.01 14.17
CA PRO A 330 18.18 -47.59 12.98
C PRO A 330 18.87 -48.89 13.40
N THR A 331 18.19 -50.02 13.24
CA THR A 331 18.85 -51.33 13.13
C THR A 331 19.60 -51.40 11.80
N SER A 332 20.67 -50.62 11.63
CA SER A 332 21.73 -50.99 10.70
C SER A 332 23.01 -50.20 10.98
N LYS A 333 24.10 -50.96 11.04
CA LYS A 333 25.48 -50.50 11.20
C LYS A 333 25.84 -49.46 10.11
N LYS A 334 25.87 -48.18 10.44
CA LYS A 334 26.67 -47.18 9.70
C LYS A 334 27.51 -46.33 10.65
N LYS A 335 28.75 -46.13 10.22
CA LYS A 335 29.90 -45.61 10.96
C LYS A 335 29.66 -44.23 11.59
N ARG A 336 30.13 -44.12 12.85
CA ARG A 336 30.56 -42.91 13.59
C ARG A 336 30.51 -41.58 12.81
N GLN A 337 29.51 -40.76 13.11
CA GLN A 337 29.72 -39.35 13.43
C GLN A 337 29.39 -39.18 14.91
N ALA A 338 30.39 -38.85 15.72
CA ALA A 338 30.21 -38.50 17.11
C ALA A 338 29.75 -37.03 17.15
N GLY A 339 28.51 -36.77 17.58
CA GLY A 339 27.96 -35.41 17.66
C GLY A 339 26.59 -35.35 18.32
N GLU A 340 25.56 -35.96 17.74
CA GLU A 340 24.17 -35.69 18.17
C GLU A 340 23.43 -36.98 18.53
N LYS A 341 23.49 -37.40 19.80
CA LYS A 341 22.58 -38.44 20.31
C LYS A 341 21.32 -37.77 20.84
N ILE A 342 20.38 -37.49 19.94
CA ILE A 342 19.02 -37.08 20.31
C ILE A 342 18.32 -38.29 20.93
N MET A 343 17.81 -38.14 22.15
CA MET A 343 17.15 -39.25 22.86
C MET A 343 15.61 -39.14 22.82
N TYR A 344 15.10 -37.90 22.78
CA TYR A 344 13.68 -37.57 22.66
C TYR A 344 13.50 -36.39 21.71
N THR A 345 12.37 -36.32 21.03
CA THR A 345 12.03 -35.29 20.04
C THR A 345 10.80 -34.51 20.51
N LEU A 346 10.73 -33.23 20.15
CA LEU A 346 9.58 -32.41 20.51
C LEU A 346 8.36 -32.74 19.63
N VAL A 347 7.21 -32.98 20.26
CA VAL A 347 5.96 -33.41 19.63
C VAL A 347 4.80 -32.55 20.11
N SER A 348 3.77 -32.40 19.27
CA SER A 348 2.53 -31.68 19.57
C SER A 348 1.48 -32.63 20.12
N VAL A 349 1.04 -32.44 21.37
CA VAL A 349 0.11 -33.34 22.07
C VAL A 349 -1.22 -32.61 22.37
N PRO A 350 -2.40 -33.19 22.07
CA PRO A 350 -3.69 -32.49 22.22
C PRO A 350 -4.18 -32.34 23.66
N HIS A 351 -3.63 -33.09 24.62
CA HIS A 351 -3.99 -33.03 26.04
C HIS A 351 -2.78 -32.63 26.88
N GLY A 352 -2.91 -31.55 27.65
CA GLY A 352 -1.82 -30.99 28.43
C GLY A 352 -1.59 -31.67 29.77
N ASN A 353 -2.52 -32.51 30.27
CA ASN A 353 -2.48 -32.99 31.66
C ASN A 353 -1.32 -33.92 31.99
N ASP A 354 -0.64 -34.46 30.99
CA ASP A 354 0.48 -35.38 31.17
C ASP A 354 1.75 -34.67 31.67
N ILE A 355 2.60 -35.42 32.36
CA ILE A 355 3.90 -34.92 32.88
C ILE A 355 4.85 -34.59 31.72
N ALA A 356 4.64 -35.19 30.54
CA ALA A 356 5.41 -34.96 29.33
C ALA A 356 5.23 -33.55 28.72
N SER A 357 4.25 -32.77 29.18
CA SER A 357 4.04 -31.38 28.71
C SER A 357 4.69 -30.32 29.61
N LEU A 358 5.35 -30.73 30.71
CA LEU A 358 5.88 -29.84 31.73
C LEU A 358 7.34 -29.48 31.46
N PHE A 359 7.61 -28.17 31.48
CA PHE A 359 8.93 -27.59 31.32
C PHE A 359 9.30 -26.70 32.50
N GLU A 360 10.58 -26.70 32.86
CA GLU A 360 11.18 -25.73 33.78
C GLU A 360 12.08 -24.77 32.98
N LEU A 361 12.07 -23.50 33.37
CA LEU A 361 12.90 -22.46 32.77
C LEU A 361 14.16 -22.26 33.59
N ASP A 362 15.32 -22.35 32.94
CA ASP A 362 16.60 -22.03 33.57
C ASP A 362 17.16 -20.70 33.05
N ALA A 363 17.66 -19.88 33.98
CA ALA A 363 18.20 -18.57 33.67
C ALA A 363 19.61 -18.68 33.07
N THR A 364 19.90 -17.86 32.06
CA THR A 364 21.26 -17.71 31.51
C THR A 364 22.16 -16.85 32.40
N THR A 365 21.58 -16.06 33.31
CA THR A 365 22.27 -15.18 34.26
C THR A 365 22.00 -15.65 35.70
N LEU A 366 22.91 -15.31 36.64
CA LEU A 366 22.76 -15.69 38.05
C LEU A 366 21.58 -14.92 38.68
N GLN A 367 20.40 -15.53 38.69
CA GLN A 367 19.19 -14.99 39.33
C GLN A 367 18.76 -15.87 40.51
N ARG A 368 18.10 -15.27 41.51
CA ARG A 368 17.53 -16.05 42.62
C ARG A 368 16.32 -16.83 42.12
N ALA A 369 16.14 -18.06 42.60
CA ALA A 369 15.05 -18.95 42.18
C ALA A 369 13.64 -18.38 42.44
N ASP A 370 13.49 -17.53 43.45
CA ASP A 370 12.21 -16.89 43.81
C ASP A 370 11.91 -15.60 43.02
N CYS A 371 12.82 -15.16 42.14
CA CYS A 371 12.60 -13.99 41.31
C CYS A 371 11.58 -14.25 40.19
N LEU A 372 10.86 -13.20 39.79
CA LEU A 372 9.95 -13.23 38.65
C LEU A 372 10.74 -13.26 37.34
N VAL A 373 10.24 -14.02 36.37
CA VAL A 373 10.86 -14.13 35.04
C VAL A 373 10.57 -12.86 34.23
N PRO A 374 11.58 -12.11 33.76
CA PRO A 374 11.37 -10.94 32.90
C PRO A 374 10.87 -11.33 31.49
N ARG A 375 10.05 -10.48 30.85
CA ARG A 375 9.40 -10.76 29.55
C ARG A 375 10.33 -11.08 28.39
N ASN A 376 11.51 -10.45 28.31
CA ASN A 376 12.48 -10.62 27.21
C ASN A 376 13.75 -11.32 27.68
N SER A 377 13.61 -12.40 28.45
CA SER A 377 14.74 -13.15 28.99
C SER A 377 15.20 -14.25 28.03
N TYR A 378 16.50 -14.55 28.08
CA TYR A 378 17.10 -15.73 27.45
C TYR A 378 17.03 -16.88 28.46
N VAL A 379 16.28 -17.91 28.10
CA VAL A 379 16.00 -19.07 28.94
C VAL A 379 16.47 -20.35 28.27
N ARG A 380 16.75 -21.36 29.09
CA ARG A 380 16.90 -22.74 28.64
C ARG A 380 15.69 -23.54 29.08
N LEU A 381 15.26 -24.47 28.24
CA LEU A 381 14.10 -25.31 28.50
C LEU A 381 14.57 -26.68 29.00
N ARG A 382 14.17 -27.03 30.22
CA ARG A 382 14.38 -28.36 30.80
C ARG A 382 13.06 -29.13 30.81
N HIS A 383 13.02 -30.30 30.19
CA HIS A 383 11.84 -31.16 30.20
C HIS A 383 11.78 -31.97 31.50
N LEU A 384 10.67 -31.87 32.23
CA LEU A 384 10.58 -32.43 33.59
C LEU A 384 10.53 -33.97 33.59
N CYS A 385 9.77 -34.58 32.68
CA CYS A 385 9.54 -36.03 32.65
C CYS A 385 10.83 -36.83 32.40
N THR A 386 11.67 -36.37 31.47
CA THR A 386 12.90 -37.06 31.09
C THR A 386 14.16 -36.44 31.69
N ASN A 387 14.03 -35.30 32.36
CA ASN A 387 15.14 -34.49 32.87
C ASN A 387 16.21 -34.20 31.78
N THR A 388 15.76 -33.89 30.57
CA THR A 388 16.61 -33.55 29.42
C THR A 388 16.47 -32.07 29.05
N TRP A 389 17.51 -31.53 28.42
CA TRP A 389 17.58 -30.16 27.91
C TRP A 389 17.20 -30.13 26.44
N VAL A 390 16.41 -29.13 26.04
CA VAL A 390 16.04 -28.94 24.63
C VAL A 390 17.25 -28.45 23.83
N THR A 391 17.53 -29.11 22.70
CA THR A 391 18.65 -28.78 21.81
C THR A 391 18.17 -28.75 20.35
N SER A 392 18.57 -27.71 19.63
CA SER A 392 18.41 -27.60 18.19
C SER A 392 19.27 -28.62 17.46
N THR A 393 18.83 -29.03 16.27
CA THR A 393 19.58 -29.98 15.43
C THR A 393 19.59 -29.44 14.01
N SER A 394 20.56 -29.84 13.20
CA SER A 394 20.60 -29.49 11.77
C SER A 394 19.89 -30.51 10.88
N ILE A 395 19.11 -31.44 11.45
CA ILE A 395 18.42 -32.50 10.71
C ILE A 395 17.12 -31.94 10.14
N PRO A 396 16.96 -31.84 8.80
CA PRO A 396 15.70 -31.41 8.21
C PRO A 396 14.66 -32.52 8.25
N ILE A 397 13.38 -32.14 8.39
CA ILE A 397 12.23 -33.06 8.30
C ILE A 397 11.81 -33.20 6.83
N ASP A 398 11.95 -32.14 6.04
CA ASP A 398 11.52 -31.99 4.66
C ASP A 398 12.62 -32.36 3.66
N THR A 399 13.16 -33.58 3.76
CA THR A 399 14.23 -34.04 2.87
C THR A 399 13.81 -34.24 1.41
N GLU A 400 12.50 -34.31 1.14
CA GLU A 400 11.95 -34.49 -0.22
C GLU A 400 11.84 -33.17 -1.01
N GLU A 401 11.86 -32.01 -0.34
CA GLU A 401 11.80 -30.71 -1.00
C GLU A 401 13.18 -30.22 -1.44
N GLU A 402 13.27 -29.54 -2.60
CA GLU A 402 14.54 -29.01 -3.13
C GLU A 402 15.27 -28.07 -2.15
N ARG A 403 14.55 -27.47 -1.21
CA ARG A 403 15.10 -26.57 -0.18
C ARG A 403 14.45 -26.84 1.18
N PRO A 404 15.13 -27.56 2.09
CA PRO A 404 14.58 -27.84 3.40
C PRO A 404 14.51 -26.58 4.26
N VAL A 405 13.33 -26.29 4.79
CA VAL A 405 13.01 -25.17 5.67
C VAL A 405 12.65 -25.62 7.09
N MET A 406 12.36 -26.90 7.31
CA MET A 406 11.91 -27.45 8.59
C MET A 406 13.03 -28.21 9.32
N LEU A 407 13.60 -27.65 10.39
CA LEU A 407 14.62 -28.34 11.19
C LEU A 407 14.04 -29.00 12.44
N LYS A 408 14.40 -30.28 12.65
CA LYS A 408 13.99 -31.07 13.82
C LYS A 408 14.61 -30.50 15.11
N ILE A 409 13.89 -30.65 16.22
CA ILE A 409 14.38 -30.28 17.55
C ILE A 409 14.38 -31.52 18.43
N GLY A 410 15.48 -31.71 19.14
CA GLY A 410 15.72 -32.82 20.04
C GLY A 410 15.81 -32.40 21.49
N THR A 411 16.01 -33.38 22.35
CA THR A 411 16.48 -33.16 23.72
C THR A 411 17.70 -34.04 24.01
N CYS A 412 18.64 -33.50 24.78
CA CYS A 412 19.87 -34.15 25.21
C CYS A 412 19.98 -34.14 26.74
N GLN A 413 20.76 -35.07 27.32
CA GLN A 413 21.03 -35.08 28.76
C GLN A 413 22.07 -34.03 29.18
N THR A 414 22.95 -33.63 28.25
CA THR A 414 23.98 -32.63 28.51
C THR A 414 23.41 -31.23 28.43
N LYS A 415 23.70 -30.40 29.45
CA LYS A 415 23.40 -28.98 29.42
C LYS A 415 24.42 -28.27 28.53
N GLU A 416 23.95 -27.68 27.44
CA GLU A 416 24.78 -26.88 26.54
C GLU A 416 24.45 -25.40 26.70
N ASP A 417 25.46 -24.58 26.94
CA ASP A 417 25.23 -23.16 27.19
C ASP A 417 24.79 -22.38 25.95
N LYS A 418 25.06 -22.91 24.75
CA LYS A 418 24.73 -22.32 23.44
C LYS A 418 23.25 -22.46 23.06
N GLU A 419 22.55 -23.43 23.65
CA GLU A 419 21.17 -23.76 23.34
C GLU A 419 20.20 -22.91 24.19
N ALA A 420 20.18 -21.60 23.91
CA ALA A 420 19.34 -20.63 24.59
C ALA A 420 18.18 -20.14 23.68
N PHE A 421 16.98 -20.07 24.26
CA PHE A 421 15.80 -19.50 23.64
C PHE A 421 15.53 -18.11 24.22
N ALA A 422 15.41 -17.10 23.36
CA ALA A 422 14.86 -15.81 23.72
C ALA A 422 13.32 -15.91 23.75
N ILE A 423 12.73 -15.56 24.89
CA ILE A 423 11.28 -15.36 24.99
C ILE A 423 10.99 -13.99 24.40
N VAL A 424 10.24 -13.94 23.30
CA VAL A 424 9.80 -12.70 22.66
C VAL A 424 8.31 -12.52 22.93
N CYS A 425 7.96 -11.59 23.81
CA CYS A 425 6.55 -11.33 24.13
C CYS A 425 5.81 -10.67 22.96
N VAL A 426 4.60 -11.15 22.71
CA VAL A 426 3.73 -10.64 21.65
C VAL A 426 2.70 -9.70 22.25
N PRO A 427 2.52 -8.48 21.70
CA PRO A 427 1.49 -7.56 22.15
C PRO A 427 0.08 -8.17 22.01
N LEU A 428 -0.78 -7.92 22.99
CA LEU A 428 -2.16 -8.44 22.97
C LEU A 428 -2.97 -7.94 21.76
N SER A 429 -2.63 -6.78 21.19
CA SER A 429 -3.26 -6.28 19.96
C SER A 429 -3.04 -7.22 18.78
N GLU A 430 -1.83 -7.74 18.60
CA GLU A 430 -1.51 -8.67 17.51
C GLU A 430 -2.26 -10.00 17.68
N VAL A 431 -2.39 -10.47 18.92
CA VAL A 431 -3.16 -11.69 19.22
C VAL A 431 -4.65 -11.49 18.91
N ARG A 432 -5.22 -10.32 19.25
CA ARG A 432 -6.61 -9.99 18.91
C ARG A 432 -6.84 -9.91 17.41
N ASP A 433 -5.91 -9.31 16.68
CA ASP A 433 -5.96 -9.22 15.21
C ASP A 433 -5.96 -10.62 14.57
N LEU A 434 -5.16 -11.55 15.10
CA LEU A 434 -5.15 -12.94 14.67
C LEU A 434 -6.45 -13.68 15.02
N ASP A 435 -6.93 -13.55 16.27
CA ASP A 435 -8.18 -14.18 16.71
C ASP A 435 -9.38 -13.69 15.86
N PHE A 436 -9.41 -12.39 15.54
CA PHE A 436 -10.43 -11.81 14.66
C PHE A 436 -10.39 -12.41 13.26
N ALA A 437 -9.19 -12.53 12.66
CA ALA A 437 -9.03 -13.17 11.34
C ALA A 437 -9.48 -14.64 11.36
N ASN A 438 -9.10 -15.40 12.39
CA ASN A 438 -9.49 -16.81 12.54
C ASN A 438 -11.00 -16.99 12.65
N ASP A 439 -11.66 -16.16 13.45
CA ASP A 439 -13.10 -16.24 13.65
C ASP A 439 -13.86 -15.75 12.41
N ALA A 440 -13.39 -14.68 11.76
CA ALA A 440 -13.94 -14.21 10.48
C ALA A 440 -13.88 -15.31 9.41
N ASN A 441 -12.74 -16.01 9.27
CA ASN A 441 -12.60 -17.10 8.31
C ASN A 441 -13.59 -18.25 8.60
N LYS A 442 -13.74 -18.67 9.86
CA LYS A 442 -14.70 -19.72 10.24
C LYS A 442 -16.15 -19.35 9.87
N VAL A 443 -16.54 -18.11 10.14
CA VAL A 443 -17.88 -17.58 9.81
C VAL A 443 -18.07 -17.52 8.29
N LEU A 444 -17.09 -16.99 7.55
CA LEU A 444 -17.15 -16.90 6.09
C LEU A 444 -17.20 -18.28 5.44
N ALA A 445 -16.34 -19.22 5.86
CA ALA A 445 -16.33 -20.59 5.32
C ALA A 445 -17.66 -21.33 5.56
N THR A 446 -18.30 -21.10 6.72
CA THR A 446 -19.63 -21.67 7.02
C THR A 446 -20.70 -21.03 6.14
N THR A 447 -20.65 -19.71 5.95
CA THR A 447 -21.56 -18.97 5.07
C THR A 447 -21.42 -19.42 3.61
N VAL A 448 -20.20 -19.64 3.11
CA VAL A 448 -19.95 -20.13 1.74
C VAL A 448 -20.62 -21.48 1.51
N LYS A 449 -20.47 -22.43 2.45
CA LYS A 449 -21.17 -23.74 2.37
C LYS A 449 -22.70 -23.59 2.36
N LYS A 450 -23.24 -22.63 3.11
CA LYS A 450 -24.68 -22.33 3.10
C LYS A 450 -25.13 -21.67 1.80
N LEU A 451 -24.27 -20.84 1.20
CA LEU A 451 -24.52 -20.17 -0.06
C LEU A 451 -24.53 -21.18 -1.22
N GLU A 452 -23.60 -22.15 -1.22
CA GLU A 452 -23.58 -23.29 -2.15
C GLU A 452 -24.88 -24.11 -2.06
N ASN A 453 -25.43 -24.25 -0.86
CA ASN A 453 -26.69 -24.97 -0.61
C ASN A 453 -27.95 -24.10 -0.83
N GLY A 454 -27.80 -22.81 -1.17
CA GLY A 454 -28.92 -21.89 -1.45
C GLY A 454 -29.79 -21.46 -0.26
N SER A 455 -29.36 -21.70 0.99
CA SER A 455 -30.22 -21.61 2.19
C SER A 455 -29.96 -20.39 3.09
N ILE A 456 -29.50 -19.26 2.54
CA ILE A 456 -29.10 -18.09 3.35
C ILE A 456 -30.29 -17.19 3.74
N THR A 457 -30.38 -16.83 5.02
CA THR A 457 -31.41 -15.90 5.52
C THR A 457 -31.03 -14.43 5.31
N GLN A 458 -32.01 -13.51 5.33
CA GLN A 458 -31.76 -12.07 5.20
C GLN A 458 -30.91 -11.51 6.37
N ASN A 459 -31.08 -12.06 7.58
CA ASN A 459 -30.31 -11.65 8.75
C ASN A 459 -28.85 -12.08 8.66
N GLU A 460 -28.58 -13.31 8.18
CA GLU A 460 -27.22 -13.76 7.91
C GLU A 460 -26.55 -12.91 6.82
N ARG A 461 -27.28 -12.54 5.77
CA ARG A 461 -26.74 -11.63 4.74
C ARG A 461 -26.31 -10.29 5.35
N ARG A 462 -27.16 -9.66 6.17
CA ARG A 462 -26.80 -8.40 6.86
C ARG A 462 -25.60 -8.57 7.78
N PHE A 463 -25.48 -9.70 8.46
CA PHE A 463 -24.34 -10.00 9.32
C PHE A 463 -23.05 -10.17 8.52
N VAL A 464 -23.10 -10.88 7.39
CA VAL A 464 -21.95 -11.06 6.49
C VAL A 464 -21.53 -9.74 5.86
N THR A 465 -22.47 -8.89 5.44
CA THR A 465 -22.16 -7.54 4.94
C THR A 465 -21.41 -6.73 5.99
N LYS A 466 -21.91 -6.68 7.23
CA LYS A 466 -21.24 -5.99 8.33
C LYS A 466 -19.84 -6.56 8.62
N LEU A 467 -19.69 -7.89 8.57
CA LEU A 467 -18.38 -8.54 8.74
C LEU A 467 -17.39 -8.13 7.64
N LEU A 468 -17.84 -8.01 6.39
CA LEU A 468 -16.99 -7.55 5.29
C LEU A 468 -16.61 -6.07 5.45
N GLU A 469 -17.53 -5.22 5.90
CA GLU A 469 -17.23 -3.82 6.26
C GLU A 469 -16.15 -3.75 7.35
N ASP A 470 -16.33 -4.53 8.43
CA ASP A 470 -15.37 -4.59 9.54
C ASP A 470 -13.99 -5.10 9.08
N LEU A 471 -13.93 -6.05 8.11
CA LEU A 471 -12.69 -6.52 7.52
C LEU A 471 -11.96 -5.45 6.68
N ILE A 472 -12.71 -4.60 5.96
CA ILE A 472 -12.12 -3.49 5.18
C ILE A 472 -11.45 -2.49 6.12
N PHE A 473 -12.16 -2.04 7.16
CA PHE A 473 -11.59 -1.14 8.18
C PHE A 473 -10.43 -1.78 8.94
N PHE A 474 -10.51 -3.09 9.22
CA PHE A 474 -9.42 -3.84 9.85
C PHE A 474 -8.15 -3.84 9.00
N VAL A 475 -8.24 -4.10 7.70
CA VAL A 475 -7.08 -4.10 6.79
C VAL A 475 -6.54 -2.68 6.56
N ALA A 476 -7.42 -1.68 6.48
CA ALA A 476 -7.05 -0.28 6.30
C ALA A 476 -6.40 0.35 7.55
N ASP A 477 -6.58 -0.26 8.73
CA ASP A 477 -6.17 0.28 10.04
C ASP A 477 -6.79 1.66 10.34
N VAL A 478 -8.04 1.85 9.90
CA VAL A 478 -8.82 3.07 10.08
C VAL A 478 -10.04 2.77 10.94
N THR A 479 -10.31 3.62 11.94
CA THR A 479 -11.52 3.50 12.77
C THR A 479 -12.77 3.86 11.99
N ASN A 480 -13.82 3.04 12.06
CA ASN A 480 -15.09 3.30 11.39
C ASN A 480 -15.80 4.53 11.98
N ASN A 481 -15.63 5.68 11.33
CA ASN A 481 -16.28 6.94 11.71
C ASN A 481 -17.68 7.12 11.07
N GLY A 482 -18.20 6.09 10.39
CA GLY A 482 -19.43 6.18 9.58
C GLY A 482 -19.20 6.85 8.22
N GLN A 483 -17.98 6.75 7.70
CA GLN A 483 -17.66 7.10 6.31
C GLN A 483 -18.10 5.95 5.39
N ASP A 484 -18.27 6.24 4.10
CA ASP A 484 -18.51 5.18 3.12
C ASP A 484 -17.30 4.23 3.13
N VAL A 485 -17.59 2.93 3.12
CA VAL A 485 -16.59 1.86 3.29
C VAL A 485 -15.68 1.77 2.07
N LEU A 486 -16.18 2.14 0.90
CA LEU A 486 -15.48 2.02 -0.38
C LEU A 486 -14.52 3.19 -0.66
N ASP A 487 -14.74 4.36 -0.04
CA ASP A 487 -13.94 5.58 -0.27
C ASP A 487 -12.81 5.78 0.76
N VAL A 488 -12.47 4.75 1.52
CA VAL A 488 -11.47 4.86 2.60
C VAL A 488 -10.06 4.98 2.01
N VAL A 489 -9.45 6.15 2.17
CA VAL A 489 -8.08 6.41 1.69
C VAL A 489 -7.05 5.78 2.63
N ILE A 490 -6.22 4.89 2.08
CA ILE A 490 -5.12 4.22 2.80
C ILE A 490 -3.84 5.05 2.64
N THR A 491 -3.39 5.69 3.73
CA THR A 491 -2.13 6.46 3.73
C THR A 491 -0.91 5.62 4.06
N LYS A 492 -1.06 4.59 4.90
CA LYS A 492 0.03 3.66 5.25
C LYS A 492 -0.52 2.24 5.45
N PRO A 493 -0.29 1.31 4.49
CA PRO A 493 -0.82 -0.04 4.61
C PRO A 493 -0.10 -0.85 5.70
N ASN A 494 -0.86 -1.54 6.55
CA ASN A 494 -0.32 -2.41 7.59
C ASN A 494 0.04 -3.80 7.02
N ARG A 495 1.33 -4.02 6.76
CA ARG A 495 1.84 -5.28 6.16
C ARG A 495 1.59 -6.51 7.03
N GLU A 496 1.56 -6.37 8.36
CA GLU A 496 1.33 -7.50 9.27
C GLU A 496 -0.13 -7.94 9.20
N ARG A 497 -1.11 -7.03 9.18
CA ARG A 497 -2.52 -7.39 8.98
C ARG A 497 -2.79 -8.03 7.61
N GLN A 498 -2.21 -7.48 6.54
CA GLN A 498 -2.30 -8.10 5.21
C GLN A 498 -1.68 -9.50 5.16
N LYS A 499 -0.60 -9.72 5.91
CA LYS A 499 0.03 -11.03 6.06
C LYS A 499 -0.85 -11.99 6.86
N LEU A 500 -1.50 -11.54 7.93
CA LEU A 500 -2.47 -12.34 8.68
C LEU A 500 -3.63 -12.80 7.77
N MET A 501 -4.16 -11.90 6.94
CA MET A 501 -5.21 -12.25 5.97
C MET A 501 -4.76 -13.34 4.99
N ARG A 502 -3.46 -13.37 4.62
CA ARG A 502 -2.86 -14.43 3.80
C ARG A 502 -2.65 -15.74 4.54
N GLU A 503 -2.03 -15.69 5.71
CA GLU A 503 -1.74 -16.90 6.50
C GLU A 503 -3.02 -17.60 6.99
N GLN A 504 -4.11 -16.85 7.23
CA GLN A 504 -5.40 -17.38 7.65
C GLN A 504 -6.35 -17.70 6.48
N ASN A 505 -5.83 -17.77 5.25
CA ASN A 505 -6.56 -18.12 4.03
C ASN A 505 -7.74 -17.20 3.66
N ILE A 506 -7.79 -15.97 4.20
CA ILE A 506 -8.85 -15.01 3.88
C ILE A 506 -8.58 -14.31 2.54
N LEU A 507 -7.33 -13.95 2.28
CA LEU A 507 -6.88 -13.35 1.03
C LEU A 507 -5.62 -14.09 0.59
N ALA A 508 -5.60 -14.80 -0.52
CA ALA A 508 -4.36 -15.36 -1.05
C ALA A 508 -3.99 -14.66 -2.36
N GLN A 509 -2.87 -13.93 -2.40
CA GLN A 509 -2.49 -13.14 -3.58
C GLN A 509 -2.22 -14.01 -4.82
N GLU A 510 -1.58 -15.17 -4.65
CA GLU A 510 -1.47 -16.16 -5.74
C GLU A 510 -2.83 -16.76 -6.12
N TYR A 511 -3.77 -16.82 -5.18
CA TYR A 511 -5.14 -17.30 -5.46
C TYR A 511 -5.96 -16.25 -6.21
N ILE A 512 -5.79 -14.96 -5.90
CA ILE A 512 -6.38 -13.84 -6.65
C ILE A 512 -5.86 -13.88 -8.09
N ALA A 513 -4.54 -14.03 -8.29
CA ALA A 513 -3.96 -14.17 -9.63
C ALA A 513 -4.42 -15.44 -10.36
N LYS A 514 -4.63 -16.57 -9.65
CA LYS A 514 -5.19 -17.80 -10.23
C LYS A 514 -6.66 -17.65 -10.62
N ASN A 515 -7.43 -16.86 -9.89
CA ASN A 515 -8.85 -16.60 -10.15
C ASN A 515 -9.09 -15.34 -10.96
N PHE A 516 -8.06 -14.82 -11.63
CA PHE A 516 -8.17 -13.64 -12.48
C PHE A 516 -9.29 -13.78 -13.52
N CYS A 517 -9.46 -14.96 -14.11
CA CYS A 517 -10.54 -15.27 -15.06
C CYS A 517 -11.95 -15.09 -14.45
N VAL A 518 -12.13 -15.39 -13.16
CA VAL A 518 -13.41 -15.20 -12.48
C VAL A 518 -13.70 -13.71 -12.30
N MET A 519 -12.69 -12.93 -11.92
CA MET A 519 -12.83 -11.47 -11.79
C MET A 519 -13.17 -10.83 -13.14
N GLN A 520 -12.53 -11.28 -14.24
CA GLN A 520 -12.85 -10.81 -15.59
C GLN A 520 -14.30 -11.05 -15.99
N SER A 521 -14.86 -12.22 -15.67
CA SER A 521 -16.26 -12.54 -15.97
C SER A 521 -17.28 -11.66 -15.24
N GLN A 522 -16.85 -11.00 -14.16
CA GLN A 522 -17.68 -10.16 -13.30
C GLN A 522 -17.56 -8.66 -13.64
N ILE A 523 -16.72 -8.30 -14.62
CA ILE A 523 -16.61 -6.93 -15.13
C ILE A 523 -17.91 -6.53 -15.86
N GLY A 524 -18.40 -5.31 -15.60
CA GLY A 524 -19.64 -4.79 -16.20
C GLY A 524 -20.94 -5.20 -15.49
N TYR A 525 -20.85 -5.79 -14.28
CA TYR A 525 -22.00 -6.10 -13.42
C TYR A 525 -22.11 -5.18 -12.18
N ASP A 526 -21.49 -3.99 -12.20
CA ASP A 526 -21.43 -3.02 -11.09
C ASP A 526 -20.81 -3.58 -9.78
N ILE A 527 -19.88 -4.54 -9.89
CA ILE A 527 -19.20 -5.18 -8.76
C ILE A 527 -17.90 -4.42 -8.35
N LEU A 528 -17.53 -3.33 -9.04
CA LEU A 528 -16.26 -2.60 -8.85
C LEU A 528 -15.01 -3.50 -9.01
N ALA A 529 -15.13 -4.59 -9.78
CA ALA A 529 -14.02 -5.51 -10.07
C ALA A 529 -12.87 -4.80 -10.85
N GLU A 530 -13.24 -3.78 -11.61
CA GLU A 530 -12.39 -2.86 -12.37
C GLU A 530 -11.24 -2.26 -11.53
N ASP A 531 -11.56 -1.66 -10.39
CA ASP A 531 -10.57 -1.01 -9.52
C ASP A 531 -9.60 -2.02 -8.89
N THR A 532 -10.08 -3.24 -8.62
CA THR A 532 -9.21 -4.31 -8.09
C THR A 532 -8.23 -4.80 -9.14
N ILE A 533 -8.67 -4.88 -10.41
CA ILE A 533 -7.83 -5.33 -11.52
C ILE A 533 -6.79 -4.27 -11.89
N THR A 534 -7.17 -2.99 -12.00
CA THR A 534 -6.18 -1.90 -12.19
C THR A 534 -5.15 -1.93 -11.07
N ALA A 535 -5.56 -1.97 -9.81
CA ALA A 535 -4.63 -1.98 -8.69
C ALA A 535 -3.72 -3.23 -8.65
N LEU A 536 -4.21 -4.38 -9.09
CA LEU A 536 -3.43 -5.62 -9.15
C LEU A 536 -2.37 -5.59 -10.26
N LEU A 537 -2.75 -5.06 -11.42
CA LEU A 537 -1.90 -5.05 -12.62
C LEU A 537 -0.94 -3.86 -12.65
N HIS A 538 -1.29 -2.76 -11.99
CA HIS A 538 -0.46 -1.57 -11.91
C HIS A 538 0.89 -1.90 -11.27
N ASN A 539 1.98 -1.61 -11.99
CA ASN A 539 3.38 -1.74 -11.55
C ASN A 539 3.85 -3.16 -11.13
N ASN A 540 3.16 -4.23 -11.58
CA ASN A 540 3.51 -5.62 -11.26
C ASN A 540 3.93 -6.47 -12.49
N ARG A 541 5.07 -6.13 -13.11
CA ARG A 541 5.61 -6.82 -14.30
C ARG A 541 5.63 -8.36 -14.22
N LYS A 542 6.10 -8.92 -13.10
CA LYS A 542 6.20 -10.39 -12.93
C LYS A 542 4.83 -11.10 -12.93
N LEU A 543 3.79 -10.42 -12.45
CA LEU A 543 2.44 -10.97 -12.41
C LEU A 543 1.85 -10.95 -13.83
N LEU A 544 2.07 -9.85 -14.56
CA LEU A 544 1.69 -9.72 -15.96
C LEU A 544 2.31 -10.80 -16.83
N GLU A 545 3.63 -11.01 -16.74
CA GLU A 545 4.35 -12.01 -17.53
C GLU A 545 3.93 -13.46 -17.23
N LYS A 546 3.51 -13.76 -15.99
CA LYS A 546 3.16 -15.12 -15.56
C LYS A 546 1.70 -15.49 -15.78
N HIS A 547 0.78 -14.54 -15.64
CA HIS A 547 -0.66 -14.81 -15.56
C HIS A 547 -1.49 -14.28 -16.73
N ILE A 548 -0.95 -13.34 -17.53
CA ILE A 548 -1.65 -12.86 -18.72
C ILE A 548 -1.29 -13.76 -19.89
N THR A 549 -2.26 -14.53 -20.37
CA THR A 549 -2.13 -15.37 -21.57
C THR A 549 -3.10 -14.90 -22.66
N ALA A 550 -3.04 -15.57 -23.81
CA ALA A 550 -3.93 -15.34 -24.95
C ALA A 550 -5.43 -15.41 -24.58
N LYS A 551 -5.81 -16.31 -23.67
CA LYS A 551 -7.22 -16.53 -23.28
C LYS A 551 -7.81 -15.35 -22.51
N GLU A 552 -7.02 -14.76 -21.62
CA GLU A 552 -7.45 -13.60 -20.83
C GLU A 552 -7.66 -12.39 -21.74
N ILE A 553 -6.78 -12.19 -22.73
CA ILE A 553 -6.89 -11.11 -23.73
C ILE A 553 -8.11 -11.34 -24.64
N GLU A 554 -8.33 -12.57 -25.11
CA GLU A 554 -9.51 -12.91 -25.91
C GLU A 554 -10.81 -12.63 -25.15
N THR A 555 -10.85 -12.96 -23.86
CA THR A 555 -12.00 -12.66 -22.99
C THR A 555 -12.22 -11.15 -22.89
N PHE A 556 -11.17 -10.35 -22.71
CA PHE A 556 -11.26 -8.89 -22.72
C PHE A 556 -11.78 -8.33 -24.06
N VAL A 557 -11.29 -8.85 -25.19
CA VAL A 557 -11.79 -8.44 -26.52
C VAL A 557 -13.27 -8.80 -26.70
N SER A 558 -13.71 -9.96 -26.19
CA SER A 558 -15.12 -10.34 -26.19
C SER A 558 -15.98 -9.43 -25.32
N LEU A 559 -15.46 -8.98 -24.18
CA LEU A 559 -16.12 -8.03 -23.29
C LEU A 559 -16.22 -6.65 -23.93
N LEU A 560 -15.15 -6.18 -24.58
CA LEU A 560 -15.12 -4.93 -25.35
C LEU A 560 -16.14 -4.95 -26.50
N ARG A 561 -16.34 -6.10 -27.15
CA ARG A 561 -17.38 -6.28 -28.17
C ARG A 561 -18.80 -6.20 -27.59
N ARG A 562 -19.02 -6.68 -26.36
CA ARG A 562 -20.33 -6.69 -25.69
C ARG A 562 -20.67 -5.33 -25.06
N ASN A 563 -19.72 -4.78 -24.32
CA ASN A 563 -19.81 -3.52 -23.61
C ASN A 563 -18.74 -2.61 -24.22
N ARG A 564 -19.11 -1.77 -25.20
CA ARG A 564 -18.21 -0.84 -25.89
C ARG A 564 -17.77 0.33 -25.00
N GLU A 565 -17.32 0.01 -23.81
CA GLU A 565 -16.92 0.98 -22.81
C GLU A 565 -15.45 1.39 -23.04
N PRO A 566 -15.15 2.69 -23.17
CA PRO A 566 -13.80 3.15 -23.48
C PRO A 566 -12.74 2.77 -22.43
N ARG A 567 -13.15 2.54 -21.18
CA ARG A 567 -12.27 2.15 -20.08
C ARG A 567 -11.52 0.84 -20.37
N PHE A 568 -12.16 -0.13 -21.03
CA PHE A 568 -11.52 -1.42 -21.38
C PHE A 568 -10.31 -1.28 -22.29
N LEU A 569 -10.28 -0.27 -23.16
CA LEU A 569 -9.10 0.04 -23.96
C LEU A 569 -7.96 0.60 -23.10
N ASP A 570 -8.29 1.38 -22.07
CA ASP A 570 -7.29 1.89 -21.12
C ASP A 570 -6.67 0.76 -20.29
N TYR A 571 -7.46 -0.23 -19.88
CA TYR A 571 -6.93 -1.44 -19.24
C TYR A 571 -5.93 -2.19 -20.15
N LEU A 572 -6.26 -2.37 -21.44
CA LEU A 572 -5.33 -2.98 -22.40
C LEU A 572 -4.06 -2.14 -22.59
N SER A 573 -4.21 -0.82 -22.55
CA SER A 573 -3.10 0.15 -22.61
C SER A 573 -2.18 -0.01 -21.40
N ASP A 574 -2.73 -0.18 -20.19
CA ASP A 574 -1.96 -0.43 -18.96
C ASP A 574 -1.30 -1.82 -18.93
N LEU A 575 -1.88 -2.83 -19.57
CA LEU A 575 -1.26 -4.16 -19.70
C LEU A 575 0.02 -4.16 -20.57
N CYS A 576 0.19 -3.16 -21.43
CA CYS A 576 1.37 -3.01 -22.27
C CYS A 576 2.58 -2.42 -21.51
N VAL A 577 2.36 -1.69 -20.41
CA VAL A 577 3.38 -0.89 -19.72
C VAL A 577 3.40 -1.14 -18.22
N SER A 578 4.58 -1.36 -17.64
CA SER A 578 4.76 -1.47 -16.19
C SER A 578 5.92 -0.57 -15.74
N ASN A 579 5.71 0.31 -14.75
CA ASN A 579 6.71 1.31 -14.32
C ASN A 579 7.32 2.10 -15.49
N SER A 580 6.50 2.53 -16.45
CA SER A 580 6.95 3.23 -17.67
C SER A 580 7.89 2.42 -18.58
N THR A 581 7.95 1.10 -18.44
CA THR A 581 8.69 0.18 -19.32
C THR A 581 7.74 -0.73 -20.08
N ALA A 582 8.00 -0.99 -21.37
CA ALA A 582 7.19 -1.88 -22.17
C ALA A 582 7.36 -3.35 -21.76
N ILE A 583 6.30 -4.15 -21.94
CA ILE A 583 6.34 -5.61 -21.79
C ILE A 583 6.11 -6.24 -23.18
N PRO A 584 7.18 -6.71 -23.87
CA PRO A 584 7.07 -7.20 -25.24
C PRO A 584 6.09 -8.38 -25.43
N ILE A 585 6.01 -9.27 -24.43
CA ILE A 585 5.17 -10.48 -24.49
C ILE A 585 3.68 -10.11 -24.49
N THR A 586 3.25 -9.21 -23.60
CA THR A 586 1.85 -8.78 -23.55
C THR A 586 1.50 -7.92 -24.76
N GLN A 587 2.41 -7.05 -25.20
CA GLN A 587 2.25 -6.29 -26.45
C GLN A 587 2.03 -7.24 -27.64
N GLU A 588 2.86 -8.28 -27.83
CA GLU A 588 2.73 -9.22 -28.94
C GLU A 588 1.36 -9.91 -28.96
N LEU A 589 0.89 -10.36 -27.80
CA LEU A 589 -0.43 -10.99 -27.68
C LEU A 589 -1.54 -10.01 -28.02
N ILE A 590 -1.54 -8.80 -27.44
CA ILE A 590 -2.55 -7.77 -27.71
C ILE A 590 -2.55 -7.40 -29.21
N CYS A 591 -1.38 -7.26 -29.84
CA CYS A 591 -1.25 -7.02 -31.28
C CYS A 591 -1.95 -8.10 -32.11
N LYS A 592 -1.65 -9.36 -31.83
CA LYS A 592 -2.23 -10.49 -32.59
C LYS A 592 -3.75 -10.58 -32.46
N PHE A 593 -4.30 -10.30 -31.28
CA PHE A 593 -5.74 -10.41 -31.04
C PHE A 593 -6.52 -9.17 -31.48
N MET A 594 -6.00 -7.96 -31.25
CA MET A 594 -6.71 -6.73 -31.58
C MET A 594 -6.65 -6.36 -33.06
N LEU A 595 -5.50 -6.59 -33.71
CA LEU A 595 -5.33 -6.29 -35.14
C LEU A 595 -5.76 -7.47 -36.05
N SER A 596 -6.33 -8.52 -35.46
CA SER A 596 -6.89 -9.63 -36.23
C SER A 596 -8.09 -9.16 -37.07
N PRO A 597 -8.20 -9.57 -38.34
CA PRO A 597 -9.32 -9.18 -39.20
C PRO A 597 -10.69 -9.61 -38.64
N GLY A 598 -10.73 -10.64 -37.79
CA GLY A 598 -11.95 -11.08 -37.11
C GLY A 598 -12.46 -10.14 -36.02
N ASN A 599 -11.66 -9.16 -35.59
CA ASN A 599 -11.99 -8.17 -34.55
C ASN A 599 -11.93 -6.72 -35.06
N ALA A 600 -11.81 -6.53 -36.38
CA ALA A 600 -11.75 -5.23 -37.02
C ALA A 600 -13.06 -4.40 -36.86
N ASP A 601 -14.15 -5.04 -36.45
CA ASP A 601 -15.45 -4.41 -36.14
C ASP A 601 -15.43 -3.55 -34.86
N ILE A 602 -14.44 -3.78 -33.98
CA ILE A 602 -14.30 -3.10 -32.69
C ILE A 602 -13.46 -1.81 -32.83
N LEU A 603 -12.66 -1.71 -33.90
CA LEU A 603 -11.73 -0.61 -34.14
C LEU A 603 -12.36 0.44 -35.06
N ILE A 604 -12.14 1.71 -34.75
CA ILE A 604 -12.47 2.84 -35.62
C ILE A 604 -11.40 2.96 -36.70
N GLN A 605 -11.80 2.94 -37.97
CA GLN A 605 -10.90 3.14 -39.10
C GLN A 605 -10.77 4.63 -39.42
N THR A 606 -9.55 5.06 -39.71
CA THR A 606 -9.23 6.45 -40.09
C THR A 606 -8.71 6.47 -41.52
N LYS A 607 -9.31 7.29 -42.39
CA LYS A 607 -8.89 7.43 -43.78
C LYS A 607 -8.84 8.90 -44.19
N LEU A 608 -7.92 9.19 -45.11
CA LEU A 608 -7.84 10.46 -45.81
C LEU A 608 -8.72 10.37 -47.08
N VAL A 609 -9.63 11.32 -47.27
CA VAL A 609 -10.53 11.35 -48.42
C VAL A 609 -10.39 12.71 -49.11
N SER A 610 -9.99 12.71 -50.40
CA SER A 610 -10.03 13.91 -51.24
C SER A 610 -11.43 14.09 -51.81
N MET A 611 -12.03 15.26 -51.62
CA MET A 611 -13.30 15.62 -52.26
C MET A 611 -13.03 16.22 -53.64
N GLN A 612 -12.85 15.40 -54.67
CA GLN A 612 -12.95 15.89 -56.04
C GLN A 612 -14.44 16.10 -56.37
N VAL A 613 -14.84 17.37 -56.50
CA VAL A 613 -16.16 17.74 -57.03
C VAL A 613 -16.16 17.46 -58.54
N GLU A 614 -16.72 16.33 -58.98
CA GLU A 614 -17.09 16.13 -60.39
C GLU A 614 -18.29 17.04 -60.74
N ASN A 615 -18.02 18.28 -61.16
CA ASN A 615 -18.99 19.10 -61.89
C ASN A 615 -18.39 19.51 -63.24
N PRO A 616 -18.80 18.90 -64.36
CA PRO A 616 -18.33 19.28 -65.68
C PRO A 616 -19.22 20.38 -66.28
N MET A 617 -19.15 21.61 -65.76
CA MET A 617 -19.47 22.84 -66.51
C MET A 617 -19.24 24.11 -65.66
N GLU A 618 -18.62 25.12 -66.28
CA GLU A 618 -18.39 26.52 -65.83
C GLU A 618 -17.02 26.89 -65.20
N SER A 619 -16.10 27.27 -66.12
CA SER A 619 -15.23 28.48 -66.12
C SER A 619 -14.21 28.78 -64.99
N SER A 620 -12.94 28.54 -65.32
CA SER A 620 -11.83 29.51 -65.37
C SER A 620 -11.75 30.68 -64.36
N ILE A 621 -11.13 30.49 -63.17
CA ILE A 621 -10.27 31.47 -62.47
C ILE A 621 -9.21 30.71 -61.64
N LEU A 622 -7.93 31.08 -61.80
CA LEU A 622 -6.69 30.85 -60.99
C LEU A 622 -6.51 29.54 -60.17
N PRO A 623 -5.36 28.83 -60.28
CA PRO A 623 -5.04 27.69 -59.43
C PRO A 623 -4.42 28.16 -58.11
N ASP A 624 -5.25 28.41 -57.11
CA ASP A 624 -4.80 28.59 -55.72
C ASP A 624 -5.86 28.06 -54.77
N ASP A 625 -6.14 26.76 -54.86
CA ASP A 625 -6.88 26.02 -53.83
C ASP A 625 -6.10 24.73 -53.55
N ILE A 626 -5.53 24.70 -52.35
CA ILE A 626 -4.95 23.51 -51.71
C ILE A 626 -6.06 22.45 -51.66
N GLU A 627 -5.75 21.24 -52.12
CA GLU A 627 -6.65 20.09 -52.08
C GLU A 627 -7.30 19.93 -50.69
N ASP A 628 -8.62 20.13 -50.59
CA ASP A 628 -9.43 19.85 -49.39
C ASP A 628 -9.55 18.33 -49.17
N GLU A 629 -8.45 17.73 -48.72
CA GLU A 629 -8.39 16.36 -48.23
C GLU A 629 -8.72 16.32 -46.74
N GLU A 630 -9.88 15.76 -46.39
CA GLU A 630 -10.39 15.71 -45.02
C GLU A 630 -10.25 14.31 -44.41
N VAL A 631 -10.05 14.25 -43.08
CA VAL A 631 -9.92 13.01 -42.33
C VAL A 631 -11.30 12.48 -41.89
N TRP A 632 -11.62 11.28 -42.35
CA TRP A 632 -12.88 10.59 -42.04
C TRP A 632 -12.67 9.43 -41.08
N LEU A 633 -13.56 9.32 -40.10
CA LEU A 633 -13.64 8.20 -39.17
C LEU A 633 -14.80 7.30 -39.58
N TYR A 634 -14.52 6.00 -39.74
CA TYR A 634 -15.52 4.97 -40.02
C TYR A 634 -15.58 3.98 -38.87
N TRP A 635 -16.76 3.78 -38.30
CA TRP A 635 -17.00 2.79 -37.25
C TRP A 635 -18.30 2.05 -37.50
N ILE A 636 -18.37 0.82 -37.02
CA ILE A 636 -19.61 0.04 -37.02
C ILE A 636 -20.23 0.25 -35.64
N ASP A 637 -21.51 0.54 -35.47
CA ASP A 637 -22.16 0.66 -34.15
C ASP A 637 -22.54 -0.71 -33.54
N SER A 638 -23.00 -0.75 -32.29
CA SER A 638 -23.51 -1.95 -31.59
C SER A 638 -24.62 -2.66 -32.37
N ASN A 639 -25.38 -1.91 -33.17
CA ASN A 639 -26.42 -2.43 -34.08
C ASN A 639 -25.88 -2.98 -35.40
N LYS A 640 -24.55 -3.02 -35.58
CA LYS A 640 -23.83 -3.40 -36.82
C LYS A 640 -24.05 -2.46 -38.00
N GLU A 641 -24.45 -1.22 -37.75
CA GLU A 641 -24.60 -0.20 -38.78
C GLU A 641 -23.28 0.53 -39.02
N PRO A 642 -22.81 0.68 -40.27
CA PRO A 642 -21.62 1.45 -40.58
C PRO A 642 -21.92 2.95 -40.55
N HIS A 643 -21.19 3.68 -39.71
CA HIS A 643 -21.20 5.14 -39.63
C HIS A 643 -19.88 5.70 -40.14
N GLY A 644 -19.95 6.86 -40.80
CA GLY A 644 -18.80 7.61 -41.28
C GLY A 644 -19.02 9.09 -41.02
N LYS A 645 -18.07 9.76 -40.37
CA LYS A 645 -18.14 11.21 -40.11
C LYS A 645 -16.74 11.83 -40.19
N ALA A 646 -16.69 13.07 -40.69
CA ALA A 646 -15.47 13.87 -40.66
C ALA A 646 -15.07 14.21 -39.22
N ILE A 647 -13.77 14.15 -38.92
CA ILE A 647 -13.26 14.36 -37.56
C ILE A 647 -13.53 15.78 -37.05
N ARG A 648 -13.55 16.78 -37.94
CA ARG A 648 -13.86 18.18 -37.62
C ARG A 648 -15.31 18.35 -37.18
N HIS A 649 -16.25 17.81 -37.95
CA HIS A 649 -17.67 17.83 -37.59
C HIS A 649 -17.94 17.09 -36.28
N LEU A 650 -17.26 15.95 -36.07
CA LEU A 650 -17.38 15.19 -34.82
C LEU A 650 -16.86 15.99 -33.60
N ALA A 651 -15.74 16.70 -33.74
CA ALA A 651 -15.18 17.55 -32.68
C ALA A 651 -16.07 18.76 -32.38
N GLN A 652 -16.64 19.39 -33.41
CA GLN A 652 -17.55 20.52 -33.24
C GLN A 652 -18.84 20.10 -32.52
N GLU A 653 -19.47 19.01 -32.95
CA GLU A 653 -20.71 18.54 -32.31
C GLU A 653 -20.49 18.02 -30.88
N ALA A 654 -19.32 17.44 -30.59
CA ALA A 654 -18.95 17.11 -29.22
C ALA A 654 -18.78 18.36 -28.35
N LYS A 655 -18.24 19.47 -28.92
CA LYS A 655 -18.15 20.77 -28.24
C LYS A 655 -19.53 21.40 -28.01
N GLU A 656 -20.46 21.15 -28.91
CA GLU A 656 -21.87 21.57 -28.80
C GLU A 656 -22.67 20.70 -27.80
N GLY A 657 -22.09 19.60 -27.30
CA GLY A 657 -22.61 18.82 -26.18
C GLY A 657 -23.32 17.51 -26.56
N THR A 658 -23.18 17.04 -27.81
CA THR A 658 -23.74 15.76 -28.26
C THR A 658 -23.03 14.59 -27.57
N LYS A 659 -23.73 13.91 -26.65
CA LYS A 659 -23.16 12.81 -25.85
C LYS A 659 -22.62 11.64 -26.69
N ALA A 660 -23.32 11.26 -27.76
CA ALA A 660 -22.91 10.15 -28.62
C ALA A 660 -21.56 10.43 -29.31
N ASP A 661 -21.37 11.64 -29.83
CA ASP A 661 -20.13 12.04 -30.49
C ASP A 661 -18.96 12.17 -29.50
N LEU A 662 -19.24 12.65 -28.28
CA LEU A 662 -18.26 12.69 -27.20
C LEU A 662 -17.80 11.28 -26.79
N GLU A 663 -18.71 10.31 -26.74
CA GLU A 663 -18.39 8.90 -26.46
C GLU A 663 -17.52 8.29 -27.56
N VAL A 664 -17.83 8.55 -28.84
CA VAL A 664 -17.03 8.09 -29.98
C VAL A 664 -15.63 8.72 -29.96
N LEU A 665 -15.51 10.03 -29.72
CA LEU A 665 -14.20 10.70 -29.58
C LEU A 665 -13.41 10.16 -28.39
N THR A 666 -14.07 9.91 -27.27
CA THR A 666 -13.45 9.33 -26.08
C THR A 666 -12.92 7.94 -26.39
N TYR A 667 -13.71 7.09 -27.04
CA TYR A 667 -13.30 5.77 -27.49
C TYR A 667 -12.11 5.83 -28.45
N TYR A 668 -12.17 6.72 -29.45
CA TYR A 668 -11.08 6.93 -30.41
C TYR A 668 -9.78 7.39 -29.72
N ARG A 669 -9.88 8.28 -28.72
CA ARG A 669 -8.73 8.71 -27.91
C ARG A 669 -8.06 7.53 -27.20
N TYR A 670 -8.83 6.66 -26.55
CA TYR A 670 -8.26 5.47 -25.90
C TYR A 670 -7.71 4.46 -26.91
N GLN A 671 -8.31 4.34 -28.09
CA GLN A 671 -7.78 3.51 -29.17
C GLN A 671 -6.40 4.01 -29.64
N LEU A 672 -6.23 5.32 -29.84
CA LEU A 672 -4.92 5.91 -30.20
C LEU A 672 -3.88 5.69 -29.10
N ASN A 673 -4.26 5.84 -27.83
CA ASN A 673 -3.37 5.58 -26.70
C ASN A 673 -2.93 4.10 -26.64
N LEU A 674 -3.85 3.17 -26.89
CA LEU A 674 -3.54 1.75 -26.98
C LEU A 674 -2.56 1.49 -28.13
N PHE A 675 -2.80 2.04 -29.32
CA PHE A 675 -1.88 1.90 -30.47
C PHE A 675 -0.48 2.45 -30.15
N ALA A 676 -0.40 3.61 -29.50
CA ALA A 676 0.87 4.20 -29.11
C ALA A 676 1.65 3.29 -28.13
N ARG A 677 0.98 2.71 -27.14
CA ARG A 677 1.61 1.79 -26.17
C ARG A 677 1.91 0.40 -26.74
N MET A 678 1.16 -0.06 -27.74
CA MET A 678 1.45 -1.28 -28.48
C MET A 678 2.71 -1.16 -29.34
N CYS A 679 3.01 0.04 -29.87
CA CYS A 679 4.19 0.32 -30.67
C CYS A 679 5.45 0.67 -29.85
N LEU A 680 5.31 0.89 -28.54
CA LEU A 680 6.40 1.30 -27.65
C LEU A 680 7.58 0.30 -27.68
N ASP A 681 8.80 0.83 -27.61
CA ASP A 681 10.06 0.07 -27.64
C ASP A 681 10.22 -0.83 -28.89
N ARG A 682 9.87 -0.30 -30.07
CA ARG A 682 10.10 -0.89 -31.40
C ARG A 682 9.38 -2.21 -31.66
N GLN A 683 8.13 -2.34 -31.22
CA GLN A 683 7.33 -3.53 -31.53
C GLN A 683 6.83 -3.53 -32.99
N TYR A 684 7.64 -4.05 -33.92
CA TYR A 684 7.39 -4.00 -35.36
C TYR A 684 6.11 -4.72 -35.81
N LEU A 685 5.62 -5.67 -35.01
CA LEU A 685 4.38 -6.39 -35.32
C LEU A 685 3.18 -5.44 -35.40
N ALA A 686 3.08 -4.50 -34.44
CA ALA A 686 2.09 -3.42 -34.47
C ALA A 686 2.45 -2.36 -35.51
N ILE A 687 3.69 -1.87 -35.51
CA ILE A 687 4.11 -0.74 -36.35
C ILE A 687 3.85 -1.04 -37.83
N ASN A 688 4.19 -2.24 -38.31
CA ASN A 688 4.00 -2.60 -39.73
C ASN A 688 2.52 -2.69 -40.14
N GLN A 689 1.62 -3.01 -39.22
CA GLN A 689 0.18 -3.06 -39.52
C GLN A 689 -0.46 -1.68 -39.39
N ILE A 690 -0.19 -0.95 -38.30
CA ILE A 690 -0.84 0.33 -38.01
C ILE A 690 -0.30 1.46 -38.92
N SER A 691 0.99 1.45 -39.27
CA SER A 691 1.58 2.47 -40.17
C SER A 691 0.99 2.48 -41.58
N THR A 692 0.35 1.40 -42.02
CA THR A 692 -0.37 1.35 -43.31
C THR A 692 -1.70 2.12 -43.26
N GLN A 693 -2.31 2.23 -42.08
CA GLN A 693 -3.57 2.93 -41.87
C GLN A 693 -3.34 4.41 -41.49
N LEU A 694 -2.27 4.70 -40.75
CA LEU A 694 -1.98 6.03 -40.20
C LEU A 694 -0.63 6.54 -40.74
N SER A 695 -0.67 7.25 -41.86
CA SER A 695 0.50 7.89 -42.47
C SER A 695 0.98 9.10 -41.65
N VAL A 696 2.24 9.52 -41.86
CA VAL A 696 2.81 10.71 -41.20
C VAL A 696 2.02 11.96 -41.54
N ASP A 697 1.64 12.13 -42.81
CA ASP A 697 0.87 13.28 -43.29
C ASP A 697 -0.52 13.38 -42.63
N LEU A 698 -1.23 12.25 -42.50
CA LEU A 698 -2.53 12.20 -41.83
C LEU A 698 -2.41 12.62 -40.36
N ILE A 699 -1.42 12.07 -39.64
CA ILE A 699 -1.21 12.39 -38.23
C ILE A 699 -0.85 13.88 -38.07
N LEU A 700 0.03 14.41 -38.91
CA LEU A 700 0.45 15.81 -38.84
C LEU A 700 -0.71 16.77 -39.08
N ARG A 701 -1.61 16.48 -40.03
CA ARG A 701 -2.83 17.28 -40.23
C ARG A 701 -3.73 17.28 -39.01
N CYS A 702 -3.96 16.12 -38.38
CA CYS A 702 -4.73 16.03 -37.14
C CYS A 702 -4.07 16.74 -35.94
N VAL A 703 -2.73 16.77 -35.89
CA VAL A 703 -1.99 17.47 -34.83
C VAL A 703 -2.00 19.00 -35.03
N SER A 704 -1.97 19.44 -36.29
CA SER A 704 -1.91 20.86 -36.66
C SER A 704 -3.29 21.53 -36.62
N ASP A 705 -4.38 20.76 -36.73
CA ASP A 705 -5.73 21.28 -36.70
C ASP A 705 -6.13 21.80 -35.31
N GLU A 706 -6.35 23.11 -35.20
CA GLU A 706 -6.74 23.79 -33.96
C GLU A 706 -8.21 23.56 -33.58
N SER A 707 -9.04 23.06 -34.49
CA SER A 707 -10.46 22.76 -34.20
C SER A 707 -10.64 21.52 -33.32
N LEU A 708 -9.61 20.66 -33.24
CA LEU A 708 -9.63 19.41 -32.48
C LEU A 708 -9.26 19.63 -31.00
N PRO A 709 -9.83 18.83 -30.07
CA PRO A 709 -9.47 18.89 -28.65
C PRO A 709 -7.98 18.61 -28.40
N PHE A 710 -7.38 19.33 -27.45
CA PHE A 710 -5.95 19.19 -27.12
C PHE A 710 -5.57 17.76 -26.70
N ASP A 711 -6.45 17.08 -25.96
CA ASP A 711 -6.27 15.67 -25.54
C ASP A 711 -6.13 14.70 -26.73
N LEU A 712 -6.88 14.94 -27.81
CA LEU A 712 -6.84 14.11 -29.01
C LEU A 712 -5.55 14.39 -29.80
N ARG A 713 -5.20 15.66 -29.96
CA ARG A 713 -3.92 16.10 -30.58
C ARG A 713 -2.72 15.52 -29.84
N ALA A 714 -2.77 15.47 -28.51
CA ALA A 714 -1.73 14.87 -27.67
C ALA A 714 -1.58 13.35 -27.95
N SER A 715 -2.71 12.66 -28.11
CA SER A 715 -2.72 11.21 -28.43
C SER A 715 -2.11 10.93 -29.81
N PHE A 716 -2.39 11.78 -30.81
CA PHE A 716 -1.74 11.71 -32.12
C PHE A 716 -0.23 12.00 -32.07
N CYS A 717 0.20 12.99 -31.28
CA CYS A 717 1.63 13.29 -31.09
C CYS A 717 2.37 12.08 -30.49
N ARG A 718 1.80 11.46 -29.45
CA ARG A 718 2.35 10.26 -28.81
C ARG A 718 2.44 9.09 -29.79
N LEU A 719 1.42 8.91 -30.63
CA LEU A 719 1.41 7.86 -31.65
C LEU A 719 2.50 8.10 -32.70
N MET A 720 2.67 9.34 -33.17
CA MET A 720 3.72 9.70 -34.13
C MET A 720 5.11 9.35 -33.60
N LEU A 721 5.33 9.62 -32.31
CA LEU A 721 6.60 9.31 -31.65
C LEU A 721 6.93 7.82 -31.69
N HIS A 722 6.04 6.95 -31.20
CA HIS A 722 6.34 5.52 -31.07
C HIS A 722 6.21 4.73 -32.37
N MET A 723 5.48 5.24 -33.37
CA MET A 723 5.26 4.52 -34.63
C MET A 723 6.25 4.91 -35.74
N HIS A 724 6.51 6.21 -35.91
CA HIS A 724 7.28 6.72 -37.04
C HIS A 724 8.66 7.24 -36.64
N VAL A 725 8.77 7.86 -35.46
CA VAL A 725 10.03 8.44 -34.96
C VAL A 725 10.91 7.37 -34.28
N ASP A 726 10.38 6.51 -33.42
CA ASP A 726 11.14 5.38 -32.85
C ASP A 726 11.15 4.15 -33.78
N ARG A 727 11.82 4.29 -34.94
CA ARG A 727 11.95 3.24 -35.95
C ARG A 727 13.40 3.05 -36.38
N ASP A 728 13.82 1.80 -36.56
CA ASP A 728 15.13 1.43 -37.14
C ASP A 728 15.23 2.02 -38.56
N PRO A 729 16.29 2.79 -38.90
CA PRO A 729 17.63 2.84 -38.29
C PRO A 729 17.92 4.00 -37.32
N GLN A 730 16.89 4.65 -36.77
CA GLN A 730 17.09 5.81 -35.90
C GLN A 730 17.62 5.38 -34.52
N GLU A 731 18.84 5.80 -34.19
CA GLU A 731 19.47 5.57 -32.89
C GLU A 731 19.92 6.89 -32.28
N SER A 732 20.00 6.93 -30.95
CA SER A 732 20.46 8.12 -30.24
C SER A 732 21.90 8.44 -30.63
N VAL A 733 22.14 9.65 -31.11
CA VAL A 733 23.47 10.12 -31.46
C VAL A 733 24.25 10.38 -30.18
N VAL A 734 25.50 9.92 -30.14
CA VAL A 734 26.43 10.27 -29.07
C VAL A 734 26.82 11.74 -29.24
N PRO A 735 26.50 12.63 -28.28
CA PRO A 735 26.68 14.06 -28.46
C PRO A 735 28.16 14.49 -28.48
N VAL A 736 29.06 13.71 -27.87
CA VAL A 736 30.51 13.99 -27.84
C VAL A 736 31.26 12.83 -28.49
N ARG A 737 31.93 13.10 -29.61
CA ARG A 737 32.73 12.09 -30.34
C ARG A 737 34.19 12.21 -29.92
N TYR A 738 34.62 11.33 -29.01
CA TYR A 738 36.02 11.26 -28.56
C TYR A 738 36.97 10.66 -29.61
N ALA A 739 36.48 9.75 -30.45
CA ALA A 739 37.26 9.19 -31.54
C ALA A 739 37.12 10.07 -32.79
N ARG A 740 38.23 10.66 -33.26
CA ARG A 740 38.29 11.56 -34.41
C ARG A 740 39.48 11.22 -35.30
N LEU A 741 39.31 11.27 -36.62
CA LEU A 741 40.38 11.05 -37.58
C LEU A 741 41.13 12.36 -37.84
N TRP A 742 42.46 12.32 -37.77
CA TRP A 742 43.31 13.49 -38.03
C TRP A 742 43.10 14.08 -39.44
N THR A 743 42.81 13.23 -40.42
CA THR A 743 42.55 13.61 -41.82
C THR A 743 41.23 14.36 -42.00
N GLU A 744 40.24 14.14 -41.14
CA GLU A 744 38.89 14.74 -41.26
C GLU A 744 38.76 16.10 -40.57
N ILE A 745 39.70 16.47 -39.70
CA ILE A 745 39.68 17.75 -38.98
C ILE A 745 40.05 18.88 -39.96
N PRO A 746 39.19 19.88 -40.23
CA PRO A 746 39.54 21.01 -41.07
C PRO A 746 40.38 22.05 -40.30
N THR A 747 41.09 22.93 -41.00
CA THR A 747 41.95 23.97 -40.41
C THR A 747 41.16 25.20 -39.91
N LYS A 748 39.90 25.35 -40.33
CA LYS A 748 38.91 26.30 -39.78
C LYS A 748 37.55 25.61 -39.69
N ILE A 749 36.82 25.83 -38.59
CA ILE A 749 35.46 25.32 -38.40
C ILE A 749 34.52 26.50 -38.16
N THR A 750 33.56 26.67 -39.06
CA THR A 750 32.35 27.47 -38.84
C THR A 750 31.19 26.58 -38.38
N ILE A 751 30.12 27.17 -37.82
CA ILE A 751 28.90 26.44 -37.40
C ILE A 751 28.29 25.67 -38.57
N HIS A 752 28.26 26.26 -39.78
CA HIS A 752 27.71 25.64 -40.97
C HIS A 752 28.57 24.48 -41.52
N GLU A 753 29.89 24.55 -41.40
CA GLU A 753 30.81 23.46 -41.78
C GLU A 753 30.80 22.31 -40.77
N TYR A 754 30.51 22.59 -39.50
CA TYR A 754 30.29 21.56 -38.49
C TYR A 754 29.05 20.73 -38.82
N ASP A 755 27.96 21.38 -39.27
CA ASP A 755 26.70 20.72 -39.63
C ASP A 755 26.78 19.90 -40.93
N SER A 756 27.65 20.27 -41.88
CA SER A 756 27.76 19.59 -43.19
C SER A 756 28.49 18.24 -43.16
N THR A 757 29.13 17.91 -42.03
CA THR A 757 29.77 16.59 -41.82
C THR A 757 28.78 15.48 -41.44
N THR A 758 27.47 15.76 -41.44
CA THR A 758 26.42 14.82 -41.09
C THR A 758 26.01 13.89 -42.25
N ASP A 759 25.74 12.62 -41.94
CA ASP A 759 25.45 11.54 -42.91
C ASP A 759 24.33 11.87 -43.92
N SER A 760 24.54 11.55 -45.20
CA SER A 760 23.57 11.77 -46.29
C SER A 760 22.23 11.04 -46.08
N SER A 761 22.24 9.88 -45.40
CA SER A 761 21.03 9.10 -45.08
C SER A 761 20.09 9.80 -44.10
N ARG A 762 20.65 10.66 -43.23
CA ARG A 762 19.89 11.44 -42.25
C ARG A 762 19.14 12.59 -42.90
N ASN A 763 19.69 13.14 -43.99
CA ASN A 763 19.05 14.21 -44.77
C ASN A 763 17.78 13.73 -45.50
N ASP A 764 17.74 12.48 -45.95
CA ASP A 764 16.53 11.91 -46.58
C ASP A 764 15.41 11.65 -45.56
N MET A 765 15.77 11.24 -44.34
CA MET A 765 14.81 11.12 -43.24
C MET A 765 14.38 12.49 -42.70
N LYS A 766 15.29 13.46 -42.62
CA LYS A 766 14.98 14.86 -42.28
C LYS A 766 13.96 15.45 -43.24
N ARG A 767 14.03 15.13 -44.54
CA ARG A 767 13.02 15.54 -45.53
C ARG A 767 11.63 14.97 -45.23
N LYS A 768 11.51 13.75 -44.72
CA LYS A 768 10.23 13.14 -44.34
C LYS A 768 9.60 13.79 -43.11
N PHE A 769 10.42 14.25 -42.16
CA PHE A 769 9.95 14.87 -40.91
C PHE A 769 10.07 16.39 -40.90
N ALA A 770 10.39 17.02 -42.04
CA ALA A 770 10.60 18.47 -42.13
C ALA A 770 9.37 19.26 -41.65
N LEU A 771 8.19 18.87 -42.13
CA LEU A 771 6.91 19.48 -41.74
C LEU A 771 6.62 19.26 -40.24
N THR A 772 7.02 18.12 -39.68
CA THR A 772 6.89 17.84 -38.24
C THR A 772 7.80 18.72 -37.41
N MET A 773 9.04 18.95 -37.86
CA MET A 773 9.99 19.83 -37.17
C MET A 773 9.52 21.29 -37.19
N GLU A 774 8.97 21.75 -38.32
CA GLU A 774 8.39 23.07 -38.47
C GLU A 774 7.21 23.28 -37.51
N PHE A 775 6.29 22.32 -37.46
CA PHE A 775 5.19 22.31 -36.49
C PHE A 775 5.66 22.43 -35.04
N VAL A 776 6.69 21.65 -34.64
CA VAL A 776 7.24 21.70 -33.27
C VAL A 776 7.79 23.09 -32.95
N GLU A 777 8.50 23.72 -33.88
CA GLU A 777 9.05 25.06 -33.66
C GLU A 777 7.96 26.13 -33.58
N GLU A 778 6.95 26.06 -34.45
CA GLU A 778 5.84 26.99 -34.47
C GLU A 778 5.01 26.89 -33.19
N TYR A 779 4.66 25.66 -32.78
CA TYR A 779 3.92 25.39 -31.55
C TYR A 779 4.68 25.90 -30.30
N LEU A 780 5.98 25.61 -30.19
CA LEU A 780 6.77 26.07 -29.04
C LEU A 780 6.89 27.60 -28.98
N LYS A 781 6.96 28.28 -30.15
CA LYS A 781 6.92 29.75 -30.21
C LYS A 781 5.56 30.29 -29.77
N GLU A 782 4.47 29.67 -30.19
CA GLU A 782 3.12 30.04 -29.79
C GLU A 782 2.96 29.94 -28.26
N VAL A 783 3.43 28.85 -27.65
CA VAL A 783 3.41 28.65 -26.19
C VAL A 783 4.19 29.74 -25.46
N VAL A 784 5.38 30.12 -25.93
CA VAL A 784 6.18 31.20 -25.31
C VAL A 784 5.54 32.57 -25.46
N ASN A 785 4.86 32.83 -26.58
CA ASN A 785 4.19 34.11 -26.83
C ASN A 785 2.91 34.28 -26.03
N GLN A 786 2.38 33.22 -25.41
CA GLN A 786 1.19 33.31 -24.57
C GLN A 786 1.52 33.89 -23.19
N PRO A 787 0.66 34.78 -22.65
CA PRO A 787 0.89 35.40 -21.35
C PRO A 787 0.74 34.41 -20.18
N PHE A 788 0.05 33.28 -20.38
CA PHE A 788 -0.14 32.26 -19.35
C PHE A 788 -0.20 30.83 -19.92
N PRO A 789 0.92 30.26 -20.39
CA PRO A 789 0.92 29.02 -21.16
C PRO A 789 0.54 27.77 -20.38
N PHE A 790 0.73 27.76 -19.06
CA PHE A 790 0.41 26.61 -18.19
C PHE A 790 -0.95 26.71 -17.49
N GLY A 791 -1.84 27.61 -17.91
CA GLY A 791 -3.16 27.81 -17.29
C GLY A 791 -4.18 26.74 -17.63
N ASP A 792 -4.06 26.10 -18.79
CA ASP A 792 -4.98 25.08 -19.26
C ASP A 792 -4.36 23.69 -19.12
N LYS A 793 -5.00 22.83 -18.31
CA LYS A 793 -4.55 21.46 -18.04
C LYS A 793 -4.54 20.58 -19.29
N GLU A 794 -5.46 20.79 -20.24
CA GLU A 794 -5.51 19.98 -21.46
C GLU A 794 -4.37 20.37 -22.42
N LYS A 795 -4.09 21.68 -22.53
CA LYS A 795 -2.95 22.20 -23.29
C LYS A 795 -1.61 21.75 -22.69
N ASN A 796 -1.51 21.64 -21.36
CA ASN A 796 -0.31 21.14 -20.69
C ASN A 796 0.05 19.71 -21.14
N LYS A 797 -0.94 18.83 -21.34
CA LYS A 797 -0.70 17.47 -21.84
C LYS A 797 -0.19 17.46 -23.27
N LEU A 798 -0.76 18.30 -24.15
CA LEU A 798 -0.26 18.45 -25.52
C LEU A 798 1.18 18.97 -25.52
N THR A 799 1.45 19.99 -24.70
CA THR A 799 2.79 20.58 -24.56
C THR A 799 3.80 19.54 -24.10
N PHE A 800 3.44 18.69 -23.14
CA PHE A 800 4.29 17.58 -22.69
C PHE A 800 4.65 16.63 -23.84
N GLU A 801 3.67 16.18 -24.63
CA GLU A 801 3.91 15.26 -25.76
C GLU A 801 4.72 15.90 -26.88
N VAL A 802 4.50 17.18 -27.20
CA VAL A 802 5.28 17.91 -28.20
C VAL A 802 6.73 18.11 -27.74
N VAL A 803 6.96 18.43 -26.46
CA VAL A 803 8.32 18.50 -25.88
C VAL A 803 8.97 17.11 -25.88
N HIS A 804 8.19 16.06 -25.60
CA HIS A 804 8.69 14.69 -25.63
C HIS A 804 9.09 14.25 -27.05
N LEU A 805 8.29 14.60 -28.05
CA LEU A 805 8.61 14.43 -29.46
C LEU A 805 9.87 15.20 -29.84
N ALA A 806 9.96 16.50 -29.49
CA ALA A 806 11.11 17.35 -29.76
C ALA A 806 12.40 16.74 -29.20
N ARG A 807 12.36 16.24 -27.96
CA ARG A 807 13.52 15.56 -27.36
C ARG A 807 13.99 14.38 -28.21
N ASN A 808 13.09 13.48 -28.59
CA ASN A 808 13.50 12.29 -29.33
C ASN A 808 14.03 12.66 -30.73
N LEU A 809 13.44 13.65 -31.40
CA LEU A 809 13.96 14.18 -32.67
C LEU A 809 15.37 14.77 -32.52
N ILE A 810 15.64 15.45 -31.40
CA ILE A 810 16.97 16.02 -31.08
C ILE A 810 17.98 14.91 -30.78
N TYR A 811 17.59 13.91 -29.98
CA TYR A 811 18.47 12.79 -29.61
C TYR A 811 18.79 11.90 -30.82
N PHE A 812 17.83 11.73 -31.73
CA PHE A 812 18.07 11.08 -33.02
C PHE A 812 18.82 11.96 -34.01
N GLY A 813 19.06 13.25 -33.68
CA GLY A 813 19.91 14.21 -34.37
C GLY A 813 19.39 14.69 -35.72
N PHE A 814 18.09 14.96 -35.83
CA PHE A 814 17.48 15.61 -37.00
C PHE A 814 17.72 17.12 -37.04
N TYR A 815 17.87 17.73 -35.86
CA TYR A 815 18.19 19.16 -35.72
C TYR A 815 19.68 19.42 -35.91
N SER A 816 20.00 20.42 -36.73
CA SER A 816 21.38 20.91 -36.88
C SER A 816 21.82 21.70 -35.64
N PHE A 817 23.13 21.89 -35.44
CA PHE A 817 23.62 22.66 -34.31
C PHE A 817 23.10 24.11 -34.34
N SER A 818 23.00 24.72 -35.53
CA SER A 818 22.38 26.03 -35.72
C SER A 818 20.91 26.06 -35.28
N GLU A 819 20.12 25.07 -35.68
CA GLU A 819 18.69 24.97 -35.32
C GLU A 819 18.51 24.74 -33.80
N LEU A 820 19.38 23.93 -33.17
CA LEU A 820 19.37 23.68 -31.73
C LEU A 820 19.61 24.95 -30.91
N LEU A 821 20.52 25.82 -31.35
CA LEU A 821 20.79 27.10 -30.68
C LEU A 821 19.57 28.04 -30.75
N ARG A 822 18.85 28.06 -31.88
CA ARG A 822 17.59 28.80 -32.02
C ARG A 822 16.53 28.27 -31.07
N LEU A 823 16.37 26.94 -31.00
CA LEU A 823 15.40 26.27 -30.14
C LEU A 823 15.67 26.48 -28.64
N THR A 824 16.94 26.58 -28.25
CA THR A 824 17.38 26.79 -26.86
C THR A 824 16.77 28.04 -26.23
N ARG A 825 16.65 29.15 -27.00
CA ARG A 825 16.05 30.40 -26.52
C ARG A 825 14.57 30.20 -26.17
N THR A 826 13.83 29.52 -27.05
CA THR A 826 12.41 29.20 -26.86
C THR A 826 12.21 28.26 -25.66
N LEU A 827 13.05 27.22 -25.53
CA LEU A 827 12.97 26.25 -24.43
C LEU A 827 13.32 26.85 -23.06
N LEU A 828 14.31 27.74 -22.99
CA LEU A 828 14.63 28.47 -21.76
C LEU A 828 13.48 29.37 -21.32
N ALA A 829 12.82 30.06 -22.26
CA ALA A 829 11.65 30.87 -21.96
C ALA A 829 10.51 30.03 -21.35
N ILE A 830 10.28 28.79 -21.82
CA ILE A 830 9.30 27.87 -21.23
C ILE A 830 9.68 27.47 -19.79
N LEU A 831 10.96 27.29 -19.51
CA LEU A 831 11.47 26.91 -18.19
C LEU A 831 11.35 28.07 -17.17
N ASP A 832 11.62 29.30 -17.63
CA ASP A 832 11.58 30.54 -16.83
C ASP A 832 10.16 30.99 -16.47
N ILE A 833 9.12 30.39 -17.05
CA ILE A 833 7.73 30.66 -16.68
C ILE A 833 7.47 30.10 -15.27
N VAL A 834 7.54 31.00 -14.29
CA VAL A 834 7.15 30.76 -12.90
C VAL A 834 5.63 30.84 -12.82
N GLN A 835 4.99 29.75 -12.37
CA GLN A 835 3.56 29.77 -12.04
C GLN A 835 3.34 30.72 -10.86
N ALA A 836 2.97 31.97 -11.13
CA ALA A 836 2.42 32.84 -10.10
C ALA A 836 1.03 32.29 -9.70
N PRO A 837 0.70 32.16 -8.40
CA PRO A 837 -0.59 31.62 -7.99
C PRO A 837 -1.74 32.50 -8.50
N VAL A 838 -2.58 31.93 -9.37
CA VAL A 838 -3.78 32.56 -9.96
C VAL A 838 -4.76 33.06 -8.89
N SER A 839 -4.66 32.53 -7.67
CA SER A 839 -5.45 32.99 -6.52
C SER A 839 -5.21 34.45 -6.15
N SER A 840 -4.00 35.00 -6.36
CA SER A 840 -3.70 36.37 -5.91
C SER A 840 -4.25 37.48 -6.82
N TYR A 841 -4.61 37.14 -8.06
CA TYR A 841 -5.14 38.09 -9.05
C TYR A 841 -6.67 38.09 -9.07
N PHE A 842 -7.30 36.91 -8.98
CA PHE A 842 -8.76 36.81 -8.93
C PHE A 842 -9.34 37.35 -7.61
N GLU A 843 -8.62 37.21 -6.50
CA GLU A 843 -8.97 37.81 -5.21
C GLU A 843 -8.75 39.34 -5.18
N ARG A 844 -7.90 39.86 -6.08
CA ARG A 844 -7.70 41.31 -6.28
C ARG A 844 -8.79 41.93 -7.17
N LEU A 845 -9.32 41.18 -8.13
CA LEU A 845 -10.42 41.64 -9.01
C LEU A 845 -11.80 41.53 -8.33
N SER A 846 -12.04 40.52 -7.49
CA SER A 846 -13.29 40.41 -6.73
C SER A 846 -13.48 41.50 -5.68
N LYS A 847 -12.38 42.10 -5.20
CA LYS A 847 -12.39 43.21 -4.23
C LYS A 847 -12.68 44.60 -4.83
N PHE A 848 -12.85 44.72 -6.15
CA PHE A 848 -13.17 46.00 -6.80
C PHE A 848 -14.64 46.14 -7.24
N GLN A 849 -15.50 45.14 -7.01
CA GLN A 849 -16.88 45.17 -7.50
C GLN A 849 -17.98 45.32 -6.43
N ASP A 850 -17.66 45.29 -5.13
CA ASP A 850 -18.64 45.56 -4.06
C ASP A 850 -18.40 46.93 -3.41
N GLY A 851 -18.75 47.98 -4.16
CA GLY A 851 -18.87 49.34 -3.64
C GLY A 851 -20.31 49.63 -3.23
N SER A 852 -20.71 49.25 -2.01
CA SER A 852 -21.91 49.81 -1.36
C SER A 852 -21.96 49.45 0.13
N ASN A 853 -21.95 50.48 0.97
CA ASN A 853 -22.37 50.49 2.38
C ASN A 853 -21.49 49.73 3.41
N ASN A 854 -20.69 50.47 4.19
CA ASN A 854 -21.10 50.84 5.56
C ASN A 854 -19.98 51.52 6.36
N VAL A 855 -20.36 52.69 6.89
CA VAL A 855 -19.79 53.34 8.07
C VAL A 855 -20.02 52.43 9.29
N MET A 856 -18.98 51.83 9.86
CA MET A 856 -18.79 51.51 11.31
C MET A 856 -17.65 50.50 11.57
N ARG A 857 -16.90 50.73 12.66
CA ARG A 857 -15.76 49.97 13.28
C ARG A 857 -14.40 50.24 12.60
N THR A 858 -13.55 51.18 13.00
CA THR A 858 -12.94 51.53 14.30
C THR A 858 -12.23 50.39 15.06
N ILE A 859 -10.89 50.55 15.15
CA ILE A 859 -10.00 50.20 16.27
C ILE A 859 -9.59 48.72 16.41
N HIS A 860 -9.05 48.11 15.35
CA HIS A 860 -8.14 46.96 15.55
C HIS A 860 -7.09 46.71 14.45
N GLY A 861 -6.79 47.70 13.60
CA GLY A 861 -5.85 47.55 12.47
C GLY A 861 -4.55 48.36 12.57
N VAL A 862 -4.34 49.14 13.64
CA VAL A 862 -3.19 50.06 13.74
C VAL A 862 -1.93 49.37 14.33
N GLY A 863 -2.09 48.20 14.97
CA GLY A 863 -0.97 47.44 15.58
C GLY A 863 -0.15 46.57 14.62
N GLU A 864 -0.73 46.14 13.50
CA GLU A 864 -0.03 45.26 12.54
C GLU A 864 0.85 46.03 11.54
N MET A 865 0.47 47.25 11.15
CA MET A 865 1.27 48.06 10.22
C MET A 865 2.59 48.58 10.81
N MET A 866 2.66 48.82 12.13
CA MET A 866 3.91 49.29 12.76
C MET A 866 4.96 48.19 12.96
N THR A 867 4.56 46.91 12.92
CA THR A 867 5.48 45.79 13.17
C THR A 867 6.22 45.35 11.89
N GLN A 868 5.68 45.63 10.71
CA GLN A 868 6.30 45.28 9.42
C GLN A 868 7.33 46.30 8.90
N MET A 869 7.33 47.55 9.40
CA MET A 869 8.26 48.59 8.91
C MET A 869 9.66 48.55 9.54
N VAL A 870 9.90 47.72 10.57
CA VAL A 870 11.16 47.74 11.36
C VAL A 870 12.15 46.61 10.98
N LEU A 871 11.78 45.67 10.10
CA LEU A 871 12.62 44.48 9.82
C LEU A 871 13.20 44.37 8.39
N SER A 872 13.18 45.44 7.60
CA SER A 872 13.77 45.43 6.24
C SER A 872 14.93 46.41 6.11
N ARG A 873 16.13 46.02 6.54
CA ARG A 873 17.42 46.58 6.03
C ARG A 873 18.61 45.66 6.38
N GLY A 874 19.31 45.18 5.33
CA GLY A 874 20.76 44.94 5.34
C GLY A 874 21.24 43.48 5.35
N SER A 875 21.75 43.02 4.20
CA SER A 875 22.55 41.80 4.01
C SER A 875 23.94 41.88 4.68
N ILE A 876 24.54 40.73 5.03
CA ILE A 876 25.98 40.28 4.95
C ILE A 876 26.19 39.09 5.94
N PHE A 877 26.68 37.93 5.47
CA PHE A 877 27.26 36.81 6.27
C PHE A 877 28.78 37.06 6.52
N PRO A 878 29.58 36.38 7.42
CA PRO A 878 29.40 35.03 8.02
C PRO A 878 29.90 34.81 9.50
N VAL A 879 29.83 33.56 9.97
CA VAL A 879 30.69 32.84 10.98
C VAL A 879 30.18 32.57 12.42
N SER A 880 30.26 31.28 12.78
CA SER A 880 30.42 30.58 14.10
C SER A 880 29.22 30.23 15.02
N VAL A 881 29.10 28.91 15.24
CA VAL A 881 28.30 28.05 16.17
C VAL A 881 28.73 28.23 17.64
N PRO A 882 28.15 27.57 18.70
CA PRO A 882 26.91 26.77 18.85
C PRO A 882 26.09 27.08 20.15
N ASP A 883 24.87 26.52 20.28
CA ASP A 883 24.49 25.50 21.29
C ASP A 883 22.97 25.47 21.59
N ALA A 884 22.46 24.29 21.93
CA ALA A 884 21.10 23.88 22.37
C ALA A 884 20.15 23.16 21.36
N GLN A 885 19.59 22.07 21.88
CA GLN A 885 19.02 20.86 21.27
C GLN A 885 17.60 20.95 20.68
N PRO A 886 17.17 19.97 19.84
CA PRO A 886 15.92 20.02 19.09
C PRO A 886 14.72 19.43 19.84
N SER A 887 13.64 20.20 19.95
CA SER A 887 12.31 19.71 20.36
C SER A 887 11.34 19.70 19.17
N ILE A 888 11.03 18.48 18.72
CA ILE A 888 9.73 18.00 18.20
C ILE A 888 8.99 18.92 17.22
N HIS A 889 9.20 18.65 15.93
CA HIS A 889 8.38 19.15 14.82
C HIS A 889 6.95 18.59 14.92
N LEU A 890 5.95 19.46 15.11
CA LEU A 890 4.56 19.19 14.74
C LEU A 890 4.43 19.38 13.22
N SER A 891 4.23 18.28 12.50
CA SER A 891 3.86 18.29 11.09
C SER A 891 2.48 18.91 10.92
N LYS A 892 2.47 20.15 10.39
CA LYS A 892 1.28 20.87 9.94
C LYS A 892 0.60 20.04 8.84
N GLN A 893 -0.68 19.75 9.04
CA GLN A 893 -1.55 19.09 8.06
C GLN A 893 -1.49 19.84 6.72
N ALA A 894 -1.13 19.14 5.65
CA ALA A 894 -1.26 19.64 4.30
C ALA A 894 -2.74 19.77 3.95
N SER A 895 -3.18 21.00 3.69
CA SER A 895 -4.41 21.31 2.97
C SER A 895 -4.29 20.85 1.51
N PRO A 896 -5.39 20.41 0.84
CA PRO A 896 -5.35 19.89 -0.52
C PRO A 896 -5.31 21.02 -1.60
N GLY A 897 -4.50 22.05 -1.38
CA GLY A 897 -4.46 23.26 -2.21
C GLY A 897 -3.21 23.45 -3.08
N GLU A 898 -2.19 22.61 -2.92
CA GLU A 898 -0.89 22.78 -3.59
C GLU A 898 -0.44 21.44 -4.17
N GLN A 899 -1.19 20.92 -5.14
CA GLN A 899 -0.69 19.89 -6.03
C GLN A 899 -0.26 20.63 -7.30
N GLU A 900 1.00 21.11 -7.32
CA GLU A 900 1.62 21.54 -8.58
C GLU A 900 1.43 20.40 -9.59
N ASP A 901 0.95 20.75 -10.78
CA ASP A 901 0.54 19.78 -11.80
C ASP A 901 1.76 18.92 -12.20
N VAL A 902 1.70 17.62 -11.88
CA VAL A 902 2.79 16.64 -12.15
C VAL A 902 3.24 16.72 -13.61
N THR A 903 2.30 16.94 -14.53
CA THR A 903 2.58 17.07 -15.96
C THR A 903 3.49 18.24 -16.30
N VAL A 904 3.37 19.36 -15.59
CA VAL A 904 4.20 20.56 -15.80
C VAL A 904 5.63 20.30 -15.30
N MET A 905 5.76 19.62 -14.16
CA MET A 905 7.07 19.25 -13.61
C MET A 905 7.80 18.26 -14.53
N ASP A 906 7.10 17.25 -15.03
CA ASP A 906 7.65 16.29 -16.00
C ASP A 906 8.03 16.96 -17.32
N THR A 907 7.23 17.93 -17.80
CA THR A 907 7.56 18.74 -18.98
C THR A 907 8.85 19.51 -18.76
N LYS A 908 8.99 20.22 -17.62
CA LYS A 908 10.20 20.98 -17.28
C LYS A 908 11.43 20.08 -17.16
N LEU A 909 11.28 18.90 -16.56
CA LEU A 909 12.35 17.89 -16.51
C LEU A 909 12.82 17.51 -17.91
N LYS A 910 11.88 17.29 -18.84
CA LYS A 910 12.21 16.92 -20.22
C LYS A 910 12.91 18.05 -20.98
N VAL A 911 12.51 19.30 -20.75
CA VAL A 911 13.21 20.47 -21.28
C VAL A 911 14.66 20.52 -20.78
N ILE A 912 14.91 20.24 -19.49
CA ILE A 912 16.27 20.19 -18.94
C ILE A 912 17.11 19.09 -19.61
N GLU A 913 16.54 17.91 -19.86
CA GLU A 913 17.24 16.84 -20.59
C GLU A 913 17.64 17.25 -22.02
N ILE A 914 16.81 18.05 -22.70
CA ILE A 914 17.14 18.61 -24.02
C ILE A 914 18.29 19.61 -23.90
N LEU A 915 18.21 20.55 -22.95
CA LEU A 915 19.25 21.56 -22.73
C LEU A 915 20.60 20.91 -22.38
N GLN A 916 20.60 19.85 -21.57
CA GLN A 916 21.81 19.11 -21.23
C GLN A 916 22.45 18.45 -22.46
N PHE A 917 21.64 17.92 -23.38
CA PHE A 917 22.13 17.39 -24.65
C PHE A 917 22.76 18.49 -25.51
N ILE A 918 22.09 19.65 -25.64
CA ILE A 918 22.62 20.80 -26.40
C ILE A 918 23.95 21.31 -25.80
N LEU A 919 24.07 21.36 -24.48
CA LEU A 919 25.33 21.72 -23.81
C LEU A 919 26.46 20.73 -24.14
N SER A 920 26.13 19.44 -24.26
CA SER A 920 27.09 18.39 -24.62
C SER A 920 27.56 18.53 -26.07
N VAL A 921 26.65 18.80 -27.01
CA VAL A 921 26.99 19.08 -28.42
C VAL A 921 27.82 20.37 -28.54
N ARG A 922 27.50 21.40 -27.76
CA ARG A 922 28.29 22.65 -27.71
C ARG A 922 29.72 22.40 -27.20
N LEU A 923 29.89 21.46 -26.27
CA LEU A 923 31.20 21.05 -25.81
C LEU A 923 31.98 20.30 -26.91
N ASP A 924 31.32 19.44 -27.67
CA ASP A 924 31.94 18.75 -28.82
C ASP A 924 32.42 19.74 -29.90
N TYR A 925 31.62 20.77 -30.20
CA TYR A 925 32.01 21.87 -31.09
C TYR A 925 33.26 22.60 -30.59
N ARG A 926 33.35 22.90 -29.28
CA ARG A 926 34.54 23.55 -28.68
C ARG A 926 35.79 22.68 -28.79
N ILE A 927 35.66 21.36 -28.56
CA ILE A 927 36.76 20.41 -28.76
C ILE A 927 37.17 20.40 -30.23
N SER A 928 36.21 20.39 -31.16
CA SER A 928 36.50 20.44 -32.61
C SER A 928 37.23 21.71 -33.01
N TYR A 929 36.78 22.85 -32.52
CA TYR A 929 37.40 24.14 -32.77
C TYR A 929 38.85 24.18 -32.24
N MET A 930 39.09 23.67 -31.03
CA MET A 930 40.45 23.53 -30.48
C MET A 930 41.35 22.65 -31.33
N LEU A 931 40.84 21.50 -31.79
CA LEU A 931 41.62 20.60 -32.62
C LEU A 931 41.91 21.19 -34.01
N SER A 932 41.02 22.03 -34.54
CA SER A 932 41.25 22.76 -35.79
C SER A 932 42.30 23.85 -35.64
N ILE A 933 42.29 24.61 -34.54
CA ILE A 933 43.35 25.57 -34.22
C ILE A 933 44.68 24.84 -34.04
N TYR A 934 44.68 23.74 -33.28
CA TYR A 934 45.85 22.90 -33.10
C TYR A 934 46.37 22.37 -34.44
N LYS A 935 45.49 21.91 -35.34
CA LYS A 935 45.89 21.48 -36.68
C LYS A 935 46.36 22.63 -37.57
N LYS A 936 45.86 23.85 -37.40
CA LYS A 936 46.35 25.02 -38.13
C LYS A 936 47.78 25.35 -37.73
N GLU A 937 48.05 25.42 -36.43
CA GLU A 937 49.38 25.76 -35.90
C GLU A 937 50.41 24.64 -36.09
N PHE A 938 50.01 23.37 -36.08
CA PHE A 938 50.92 22.22 -36.24
C PHE A 938 50.90 21.57 -37.64
N GLY A 939 49.92 21.90 -38.47
CA GLY A 939 49.71 21.29 -39.80
C GLY A 939 50.27 22.09 -40.96
N GLU A 940 50.45 23.42 -40.81
CA GLU A 940 51.12 24.25 -41.82
C GLU A 940 52.62 23.92 -41.96
N ASP A 941 53.23 23.28 -40.95
CA ASP A 941 54.65 22.90 -40.97
C ASP A 941 55.00 21.72 -41.89
N ASN A 942 54.03 20.89 -42.28
CA ASN A 942 54.33 19.63 -42.98
C ASN A 942 54.15 19.70 -44.51
N ASP A 943 53.59 20.78 -45.06
CA ASP A 943 53.32 20.94 -46.50
C ASP A 943 54.35 21.82 -47.24
N ASN A 944 55.33 22.41 -46.52
CA ASN A 944 56.44 23.16 -47.11
C ASN A 944 57.74 22.34 -47.32
N GLY A 945 57.66 21.00 -47.18
CA GLY A 945 58.82 20.11 -47.25
C GLY A 945 59.35 19.75 -48.64
N ASP A 946 58.67 20.11 -49.73
CA ASP A 946 59.04 19.70 -51.09
C ASP A 946 59.24 20.89 -52.05
N ALA A 947 60.25 21.73 -51.79
CA ALA A 947 60.81 22.59 -52.84
C ALA A 947 62.31 22.92 -52.63
N SER A 948 63.13 22.25 -53.44
CA SER A 948 64.48 22.62 -53.88
C SER A 948 65.66 22.52 -52.89
N ALA A 949 66.42 21.44 -53.05
CA ALA A 949 67.83 21.36 -52.67
C ALA A 949 68.69 22.17 -53.66
N ASN A 950 69.49 23.14 -53.17
CA ASN A 950 70.90 23.32 -53.54
C ASN A 950 71.61 24.52 -52.84
N ASN A 951 72.78 24.19 -52.27
CA ASN A 951 74.00 25.00 -52.07
C ASN A 951 74.33 25.70 -50.72
N SER A 952 75.44 25.17 -50.16
CA SER A 952 76.51 25.74 -49.30
C SER A 952 76.25 26.02 -47.80
N PRO A 953 77.18 25.60 -46.91
CA PRO A 953 77.06 25.79 -45.47
C PRO A 953 77.81 27.05 -45.04
N ASP A 954 77.09 28.07 -44.58
CA ASP A 954 77.59 28.93 -43.51
C ASP A 954 76.44 29.73 -42.93
N THR A 955 76.40 29.75 -41.59
CA THR A 955 75.56 30.57 -40.71
C THR A 955 74.22 29.95 -40.26
N LEU A 956 74.25 29.53 -38.98
CA LEU A 956 73.15 29.43 -38.00
C LEU A 956 71.93 28.55 -38.37
N LEU A 957 71.77 27.51 -37.53
CA LEU A 957 70.55 26.72 -37.33
C LEU A 957 69.27 27.54 -37.60
N PRO A 958 68.34 27.08 -38.47
CA PRO A 958 66.96 27.52 -38.34
C PRO A 958 66.46 26.91 -37.03
N SER A 959 66.25 27.74 -36.01
CA SER A 959 65.44 27.32 -34.87
C SER A 959 64.09 26.89 -35.43
N ALA A 960 63.70 25.66 -35.14
CA ALA A 960 62.30 25.26 -35.22
C ALA A 960 61.47 26.41 -34.63
N ILE A 961 60.63 27.05 -35.45
CA ILE A 961 59.68 28.04 -34.95
C ILE A 961 58.78 27.25 -34.01
N VAL A 962 58.91 27.53 -32.73
CA VAL A 962 58.11 26.90 -31.69
C VAL A 962 56.66 27.30 -31.96
N PRO A 963 55.71 26.35 -32.06
CA PRO A 963 54.29 26.68 -32.23
C PRO A 963 53.86 27.66 -31.13
N ASP A 964 53.10 28.69 -31.49
CA ASP A 964 52.70 29.75 -30.56
C ASP A 964 51.63 29.22 -29.58
N ILE A 965 52.10 28.64 -28.49
CA ILE A 965 51.26 28.11 -27.41
C ILE A 965 50.43 29.24 -26.77
N ASP A 966 50.94 30.48 -26.77
CA ASP A 966 50.24 31.63 -26.20
C ASP A 966 49.08 32.06 -27.10
N GLU A 967 49.21 31.97 -28.43
CA GLU A 967 48.11 32.20 -29.37
C GLU A 967 47.01 31.14 -29.24
N ILE A 968 47.38 29.85 -29.11
CA ILE A 968 46.43 28.76 -28.86
C ILE A 968 45.70 28.98 -27.54
N ALA A 969 46.40 29.40 -26.48
CA ALA A 969 45.81 29.69 -25.17
C ALA A 969 44.85 30.89 -25.22
N ALA A 970 45.25 31.97 -25.91
CA ALA A 970 44.39 33.15 -26.10
C ALA A 970 43.13 32.80 -26.89
N GLN A 971 43.25 32.06 -27.99
CA GLN A 971 42.09 31.60 -28.76
C GLN A 971 41.24 30.60 -27.97
N ALA A 972 41.85 29.76 -27.12
CA ALA A 972 41.12 28.89 -26.21
C ALA A 972 40.24 29.67 -25.23
N GLU A 973 40.75 30.77 -24.65
CA GLU A 973 39.98 31.64 -23.77
C GLU A 973 38.83 32.34 -24.48
N THR A 974 39.00 32.74 -25.76
CA THR A 974 37.94 33.40 -26.52
C THR A 974 36.68 32.54 -26.69
N MET A 975 36.78 31.20 -26.68
CA MET A 975 35.61 30.32 -26.73
C MET A 975 34.74 30.32 -25.46
N PHE A 976 35.31 30.75 -24.34
CA PHE A 976 34.62 30.81 -23.04
C PHE A 976 34.25 32.24 -22.65
N ALA A 977 34.79 33.26 -23.36
CA ALA A 977 34.58 34.67 -23.05
C ALA A 977 33.16 35.15 -23.41
N GLY A 978 32.37 35.48 -22.40
CA GLY A 978 31.00 35.98 -22.54
C GLY A 978 30.83 37.48 -22.85
N ARG A 979 31.80 38.16 -23.50
CA ARG A 979 31.73 39.64 -23.62
C ARG A 979 32.08 40.32 -24.95
N TYR A 980 32.38 39.63 -26.05
CA TYR A 980 32.57 40.30 -27.35
C TYR A 980 31.88 39.65 -28.56
N CYS A 981 31.06 38.62 -28.38
CA CYS A 981 30.27 38.01 -29.46
C CYS A 981 28.78 38.41 -29.45
N ASN A 982 28.36 39.35 -28.59
CA ASN A 982 26.96 39.78 -28.55
C ASN A 982 26.55 40.74 -29.67
N GLU A 983 27.49 41.33 -30.42
CA GLU A 983 27.14 42.21 -31.56
C GLU A 983 27.16 41.49 -32.93
N SER A 984 27.73 40.29 -33.02
CA SER A 984 27.76 39.48 -34.26
C SER A 984 26.79 38.28 -34.25
N LEU A 985 26.17 37.98 -33.11
CA LEU A 985 25.08 36.98 -32.97
C LEU A 985 23.70 37.63 -32.78
N SER A 986 23.61 38.96 -32.87
CA SER A 986 22.36 39.73 -32.81
C SER A 986 21.77 40.04 -34.19
N TYR A 987 22.49 39.76 -35.28
CA TYR A 987 22.02 39.89 -36.66
C TYR A 987 22.41 38.65 -37.49
N MET A 988 21.76 37.52 -37.23
CA MET A 988 21.50 36.44 -38.19
C MET A 988 20.34 35.57 -37.68
#